data_AF-L7LZW5-F1
#
_entry.id   AF-L7LZW5-F1
#
_cell.length_a   1.000
_cell.length_b   1.000
_cell.length_c   1.000
_cell.angle_alpha   90.00
_cell.angle_beta   90.00
_cell.angle_gamma   90.00
#
_symmetry.space_group_name_H-M   'P 1'
#
loop_
_entity.id
_entity.type
_entity.pdbx_description
1 polymer ?
#
loop_
_entity_poly.entity_id
_entity_poly.type
_entity_poly.pdbx_seq_one_letter_code
_entity_poly.pdbx_strand_id
1 'polypeptide(L)'
;MVPEPGVKETLGGGGVAAISPSRTDIHVTVMFNGIFSPTDARDVVVKLSLLAGKPSEPTVVASSEITLPKIHVSLNTASVKLTLPPEQQPLLVAGKLSMRLTSPDGRRHIEGPVIVRPTCNIFQAVLTAETSNSGFAVLNVNHDGSISYQAYASGMNSAPMVVVLETDSPADNEVRTMAASYNPPFAYHWTNGTFTRGTSQVLEMLLTDDLTFKVLSEGQSELRGRVKQRLYSDAFLSEAPVLLMSEGNSSAAGQAWLSVDKACRLHYSVFVSGLEPSERHLLELLEITPAYNVMQSARSVQRVLQRISGDELEDTLDEPSAATLHRLSGGSSYLLVTSKSGKSKQVELRGHIRDIRIPDNCLPELAKSGVNGASGNTAVPGFSSDAGGGGENNEIYRIESNHKCYYDGEVFDDGAQWTARHEACVMCSCQRGRLVCDPVVCPAVQCPNAVTLPGECCPTCQDESGGLNATFAPGEAHSPHGCFLEGDKKFHLAGSKWHPYIPPFGFSRCAVCTCQPTTLTVECRRITCPPLSCSEKDAYRENALSCCKKCPNVIPVKSQEGSVPTQLHDQGSKKTPKDILSSGGCQFQLQVFHNGEEWHPTVQPFGEMKCIRCHCKDGKSRCRRQRCAKLSCPIKFQKEDECCPRCADNGEGRTGDRPPRRTGRKRKTRGGTPWN
;
A
#
# COMPACT_ATOMS: atom_id res chain seq x y z
N MET A 1 26.35 -23.23 -52.70
CA MET A 1 25.67 -23.17 -51.40
C MET A 1 24.21 -23.47 -51.64
N VAL A 2 23.74 -24.53 -51.00
CA VAL A 2 22.37 -25.07 -51.05
C VAL A 2 21.41 -24.05 -50.42
N PRO A 3 20.17 -23.90 -50.91
CA PRO A 3 19.16 -23.08 -50.25
C PRO A 3 18.77 -23.70 -48.90
N GLU A 4 18.76 -22.91 -47.82
CA GLU A 4 18.23 -23.38 -46.54
C GLU A 4 16.72 -23.66 -46.65
N PRO A 5 16.24 -24.76 -46.03
CA PRO A 5 14.89 -25.27 -46.23
C PRO A 5 13.85 -24.57 -45.34
N GLY A 6 12.61 -24.60 -45.81
CA GLY A 6 11.41 -23.95 -45.30
C GLY A 6 11.22 -23.91 -43.79
N VAL A 7 10.72 -22.76 -43.33
CA VAL A 7 10.02 -22.59 -42.07
C VAL A 7 8.94 -23.68 -41.98
N LYS A 8 9.08 -24.59 -41.02
CA LYS A 8 8.10 -25.66 -40.78
C LYS A 8 6.77 -25.07 -40.34
N GLU A 9 5.67 -25.64 -40.82
CA GLU A 9 4.32 -25.37 -40.31
C GLU A 9 4.30 -25.49 -38.79
N THR A 10 3.78 -24.45 -38.11
CA THR A 10 3.56 -24.49 -36.68
C THR A 10 2.30 -25.32 -36.42
N LEU A 11 2.47 -26.61 -36.10
CA LEU A 11 1.39 -27.43 -35.55
C LEU A 11 1.15 -26.98 -34.09
N GLY A 12 0.15 -26.13 -33.90
CA GLY A 12 -0.33 -25.67 -32.60
C GLY A 12 -0.18 -24.16 -32.42
N GLY A 13 -1.32 -23.47 -32.41
CA GLY A 13 -1.42 -22.05 -32.12
C GLY A 13 -2.41 -21.81 -30.98
N GLY A 14 -2.09 -20.87 -30.11
CA GLY A 14 -2.94 -20.46 -29.00
C GLY A 14 -2.97 -18.95 -28.88
N GLY A 15 -3.97 -18.43 -28.14
CA GLY A 15 -4.05 -17.01 -27.88
C GLY A 15 -4.87 -16.69 -26.65
N VAL A 16 -4.60 -15.52 -26.08
CA VAL A 16 -5.37 -14.93 -25.00
C VAL A 16 -5.84 -13.55 -25.44
N ALA A 17 -7.10 -13.22 -25.14
CA ALA A 17 -7.66 -11.91 -25.42
C ALA A 17 -8.14 -11.26 -24.12
N ALA A 18 -7.78 -9.99 -23.93
CA ALA A 18 -8.33 -9.13 -22.89
C ALA A 18 -9.39 -8.21 -23.50
N ILE A 19 -10.59 -8.20 -22.91
CA ILE A 19 -11.73 -7.41 -23.38
C ILE A 19 -12.06 -6.36 -22.32
N SER A 20 -12.03 -5.09 -22.72
CA SER A 20 -12.50 -3.97 -21.90
C SER A 20 -13.79 -3.45 -22.51
N PRO A 21 -14.95 -3.64 -21.87
CA PRO A 21 -16.19 -3.07 -22.37
C PRO A 21 -16.21 -1.54 -22.22
N SER A 22 -17.01 -0.88 -23.06
CA SER A 22 -17.41 0.52 -23.00
C SER A 22 -18.91 0.61 -23.36
N ARG A 23 -19.51 1.81 -23.45
CA ARG A 23 -20.97 1.97 -23.62
C ARG A 23 -21.56 1.26 -24.84
N THR A 24 -20.89 1.33 -26.00
CA THR A 24 -21.36 0.74 -27.27
C THR A 24 -20.29 -0.08 -27.99
N ASP A 25 -19.07 -0.04 -27.46
CA ASP A 25 -17.90 -0.62 -28.08
C ASP A 25 -17.14 -1.43 -27.04
N ILE A 26 -16.36 -2.40 -27.49
CA ILE A 26 -15.42 -3.13 -26.66
C ILE A 26 -14.02 -2.94 -27.25
N HIS A 27 -13.04 -2.77 -26.38
CA HIS A 27 -11.64 -2.76 -26.77
C HIS A 27 -11.07 -4.15 -26.52
N VAL A 28 -10.58 -4.80 -27.56
CA VAL A 28 -9.99 -6.14 -27.48
C VAL A 28 -8.52 -6.07 -27.76
N THR A 29 -7.71 -6.58 -26.83
CA THR A 29 -6.28 -6.80 -27.02
C THR A 29 -6.03 -8.29 -27.04
N VAL A 30 -5.55 -8.82 -28.17
CA VAL A 30 -5.29 -10.24 -28.39
C VAL A 30 -3.79 -10.49 -28.54
N MET A 31 -3.30 -11.51 -27.84
CA MET A 31 -1.95 -12.04 -27.93
C MET A 31 -2.03 -13.48 -28.43
N PHE A 32 -1.39 -13.80 -29.55
CA PHE A 32 -1.61 -15.09 -30.21
C PHE A 32 -0.42 -15.53 -31.09
N ASN A 33 -0.38 -16.82 -31.43
CA ASN A 33 0.59 -17.40 -32.35
C ASN A 33 -0.03 -18.52 -33.21
N GLY A 34 0.70 -19.02 -34.20
CA GLY A 34 0.34 -20.25 -34.91
C GLY A 34 -0.80 -20.21 -35.94
N ILE A 35 -1.21 -19.02 -36.42
CA ILE A 35 -2.20 -18.90 -37.53
C ILE A 35 -1.59 -18.49 -38.89
N PHE A 36 -0.26 -18.35 -38.93
CA PHE A 36 0.48 -17.82 -40.09
C PHE A 36 1.21 -18.90 -40.85
N SER A 37 1.33 -18.77 -42.17
CA SER A 37 2.10 -19.68 -43.03
C SER A 37 3.53 -19.17 -43.19
N PRO A 38 4.47 -19.99 -43.69
CA PRO A 38 5.82 -19.57 -44.04
C PRO A 38 5.91 -18.40 -45.03
N THR A 39 4.85 -18.14 -45.79
CA THR A 39 4.76 -17.04 -46.76
C THR A 39 4.28 -15.73 -46.13
N ASP A 40 3.73 -15.78 -44.92
CA ASP A 40 3.19 -14.63 -44.21
C ASP A 40 4.33 -13.91 -43.48
N ALA A 41 4.74 -12.74 -43.98
CA ALA A 41 5.91 -12.02 -43.45
C ALA A 41 5.61 -10.58 -42.98
N ARG A 42 4.89 -9.78 -43.77
CA ARG A 42 4.58 -8.36 -43.50
C ARG A 42 3.18 -8.00 -43.97
N ASP A 43 2.59 -6.99 -43.33
CA ASP A 43 1.28 -6.40 -43.64
C ASP A 43 0.14 -7.43 -43.77
N VAL A 44 0.11 -8.39 -42.84
CA VAL A 44 -0.82 -9.51 -42.90
C VAL A 44 -2.14 -9.18 -42.20
N VAL A 45 -3.25 -9.34 -42.91
CA VAL A 45 -4.59 -9.02 -42.43
C VAL A 45 -5.24 -10.24 -41.81
N VAL A 46 -5.56 -10.17 -40.52
CA VAL A 46 -6.28 -11.21 -39.79
C VAL A 46 -7.65 -10.71 -39.38
N LYS A 47 -8.65 -11.60 -39.36
CA LYS A 47 -10.04 -11.25 -39.02
C LYS A 47 -10.38 -11.72 -37.62
N LEU A 48 -10.75 -10.78 -36.74
CA LEU A 48 -11.25 -11.07 -35.40
C LEU A 48 -12.78 -11.02 -35.39
N SER A 49 -13.43 -12.06 -34.89
CA SER A 49 -14.89 -12.19 -34.83
C SER A 49 -15.36 -12.65 -33.45
N LEU A 50 -16.43 -12.03 -32.93
CA LEU A 50 -17.19 -12.50 -31.78
C LEU A 50 -18.38 -13.31 -32.26
N LEU A 51 -18.57 -14.48 -31.64
CA LEU A 51 -19.57 -15.45 -32.02
C LEU A 51 -20.51 -15.72 -30.86
N ALA A 52 -21.80 -15.89 -31.15
CA ALA A 52 -22.82 -16.34 -30.22
C ALA A 52 -23.53 -17.58 -30.77
N GLY A 53 -24.11 -18.38 -29.87
CA GLY A 53 -24.88 -19.57 -30.23
C GLY A 53 -24.12 -20.88 -30.02
N LYS A 54 -24.60 -21.96 -30.64
CA LYS A 54 -23.98 -23.29 -30.50
C LYS A 54 -22.72 -23.38 -31.37
N PRO A 55 -21.71 -24.17 -30.97
CA PRO A 55 -20.48 -24.35 -31.75
C PRO A 55 -20.73 -24.87 -33.18
N SER A 56 -21.84 -25.59 -33.40
CA SER A 56 -22.24 -26.14 -34.70
C SER A 56 -22.75 -25.09 -35.69
N GLU A 57 -23.27 -23.96 -35.22
CA GLU A 57 -23.84 -22.88 -36.05
C GLU A 57 -23.62 -21.52 -35.37
N PRO A 58 -22.37 -21.01 -35.39
CA PRO A 58 -22.03 -19.77 -34.71
C PRO A 58 -22.54 -18.56 -35.50
N THR A 59 -23.27 -17.67 -34.83
CA THR A 59 -23.68 -16.38 -35.39
C THR A 59 -22.61 -15.33 -35.09
N VAL A 60 -22.12 -14.62 -36.11
CA VAL A 60 -21.17 -13.53 -35.93
C VAL A 60 -21.89 -12.29 -35.38
N VAL A 61 -21.54 -11.88 -34.17
CA VAL A 61 -22.16 -10.74 -33.48
C VAL A 61 -21.39 -9.45 -33.72
N ALA A 62 -20.07 -9.53 -33.81
CA ALA A 62 -19.20 -8.41 -34.17
C ALA A 62 -17.94 -8.93 -34.85
N SER A 63 -17.36 -8.18 -35.78
CA SER A 63 -16.07 -8.54 -36.39
C SER A 63 -15.28 -7.32 -36.83
N SER A 64 -13.97 -7.44 -36.86
CA SER A 64 -13.07 -6.42 -37.41
C SER A 64 -11.80 -7.06 -37.97
N GLU A 65 -11.15 -6.36 -38.89
CA GLU A 65 -9.91 -6.78 -39.53
C GLU A 65 -8.72 -6.02 -38.91
N ILE A 66 -7.61 -6.74 -38.76
CA ILE A 66 -6.40 -6.25 -38.10
C ILE A 66 -5.23 -6.49 -39.04
N THR A 67 -4.52 -5.42 -39.39
CA THR A 67 -3.28 -5.52 -40.18
C THR A 67 -2.07 -5.60 -39.26
N LEU A 68 -1.26 -6.65 -39.43
CA LEU A 68 -0.03 -6.87 -38.68
C LEU A 68 1.16 -6.43 -39.54
N PRO A 69 1.88 -5.36 -39.17
CA PRO A 69 2.97 -4.84 -40.00
C PRO A 69 4.15 -5.81 -40.10
N LYS A 70 4.37 -6.63 -39.07
CA LYS A 70 5.39 -7.68 -39.04
C LYS A 70 4.92 -8.84 -38.18
N ILE A 71 5.04 -10.07 -38.70
CA ILE A 71 4.69 -11.28 -37.98
C ILE A 71 5.91 -11.82 -37.23
N HIS A 72 5.67 -12.25 -36.00
CA HIS A 72 6.60 -13.03 -35.21
C HIS A 72 6.07 -14.45 -35.02
N VAL A 73 6.93 -15.46 -35.23
CA VAL A 73 6.54 -16.89 -35.14
C VAL A 73 6.12 -17.27 -33.71
N SER A 74 6.71 -16.64 -32.69
CA SER A 74 6.48 -16.99 -31.28
C SER A 74 5.27 -16.29 -30.65
N LEU A 75 5.07 -14.99 -30.95
CA LEU A 75 4.05 -14.17 -30.30
C LEU A 75 3.71 -12.93 -31.14
N ASN A 76 2.42 -12.70 -31.38
CA ASN A 76 1.90 -11.51 -32.03
C ASN A 76 0.89 -10.84 -31.10
N THR A 77 0.85 -9.52 -31.11
CA THR A 77 -0.11 -8.74 -30.32
C THR A 77 -0.86 -7.79 -31.23
N ALA A 78 -2.18 -7.71 -31.04
CA ALA A 78 -3.03 -6.78 -31.76
C ALA A 78 -4.08 -6.18 -30.83
N SER A 79 -4.46 -4.93 -31.07
CA SER A 79 -5.56 -4.27 -30.38
C SER A 79 -6.56 -3.74 -31.39
N VAL A 80 -7.84 -4.02 -31.15
CA VAL A 80 -8.92 -3.64 -32.05
C VAL A 80 -10.13 -3.17 -31.26
N LYS A 81 -10.87 -2.23 -31.85
CA LYS A 81 -12.14 -1.75 -31.34
C LYS A 81 -13.26 -2.47 -32.08
N LEU A 82 -14.12 -3.18 -31.36
CA LEU A 82 -15.32 -3.82 -31.91
C LEU A 82 -16.55 -3.07 -31.43
N THR A 83 -17.51 -2.82 -32.32
CA THR A 83 -18.81 -2.26 -31.94
C THR A 83 -19.74 -3.40 -31.56
N LEU A 84 -20.24 -3.41 -30.32
CA LEU A 84 -21.15 -4.42 -29.79
C LEU A 84 -22.45 -3.73 -29.37
N PRO A 85 -23.56 -3.94 -30.10
CA PRO A 85 -24.84 -3.34 -29.77
C PRO A 85 -25.25 -3.60 -28.31
N PRO A 86 -25.90 -2.65 -27.62
CA PRO A 86 -26.32 -2.81 -26.23
C PRO A 86 -27.15 -4.07 -25.95
N GLU A 87 -27.95 -4.52 -26.93
CA GLU A 87 -28.76 -5.74 -26.85
C GLU A 87 -27.93 -7.02 -26.70
N GLN A 88 -26.69 -7.01 -27.21
CA GLN A 88 -25.78 -8.17 -27.22
C GLN A 88 -24.76 -8.13 -26.08
N GLN A 89 -24.62 -7.01 -25.36
CA GLN A 89 -23.72 -6.87 -24.21
C GLN A 89 -24.02 -7.83 -23.05
N PRO A 90 -25.28 -8.19 -22.72
CA PRO A 90 -25.55 -9.18 -21.68
C PRO A 90 -24.94 -10.55 -21.97
N LEU A 91 -24.76 -10.92 -23.24
CA LEU A 91 -24.12 -12.19 -23.62
C LEU A 91 -22.63 -12.21 -23.25
N LEU A 92 -21.97 -11.05 -23.27
CA LEU A 92 -20.58 -10.89 -22.85
C LEU A 92 -20.44 -11.14 -21.34
N VAL A 93 -21.34 -10.57 -20.54
CA VAL A 93 -21.34 -10.73 -19.07
C VAL A 93 -21.71 -12.16 -18.66
N ALA A 94 -22.67 -12.77 -19.37
CA ALA A 94 -23.10 -14.14 -19.11
C ALA A 94 -22.10 -15.23 -19.58
N GLY A 95 -20.95 -14.85 -20.15
CA GLY A 95 -19.94 -15.78 -20.65
C GLY A 95 -20.42 -16.64 -21.83
N LYS A 96 -21.36 -16.14 -22.63
CA LYS A 96 -22.01 -16.87 -23.75
C LYS A 96 -21.42 -16.57 -25.12
N LEU A 97 -20.35 -15.78 -25.18
CA LEU A 97 -19.67 -15.42 -26.43
C LEU A 97 -18.37 -16.23 -26.58
N SER A 98 -18.00 -16.58 -27.80
CA SER A 98 -16.64 -17.04 -28.14
C SER A 98 -15.96 -16.05 -29.07
N MET A 99 -14.64 -16.03 -29.04
CA MET A 99 -13.82 -15.17 -29.88
C MET A 99 -13.01 -16.03 -30.84
N ARG A 100 -13.11 -15.71 -32.14
CA ARG A 100 -12.42 -16.41 -33.22
C ARG A 100 -11.50 -15.44 -33.96
N LEU A 101 -10.25 -15.85 -34.14
CA LEU A 101 -9.27 -15.16 -34.96
C LEU A 101 -8.94 -16.02 -36.17
N THR A 102 -9.13 -15.47 -37.37
CA THR A 102 -8.99 -16.19 -38.64
C THR A 102 -7.82 -15.63 -39.45
N SER A 103 -7.05 -16.54 -40.06
CA SER A 103 -5.95 -16.24 -40.98
C SER A 103 -6.43 -15.55 -42.27
N PRO A 104 -5.52 -14.90 -43.04
CA PRO A 104 -5.88 -14.19 -44.28
C PRO A 104 -6.50 -15.11 -45.34
N ASP A 105 -6.05 -16.36 -45.41
CA ASP A 105 -6.55 -17.37 -46.35
C ASP A 105 -7.90 -17.98 -45.92
N GLY A 106 -8.40 -17.62 -44.72
CA GLY A 106 -9.65 -18.14 -44.17
C GLY A 106 -9.59 -19.60 -43.68
N ARG A 107 -8.45 -20.29 -43.83
CA ARG A 107 -8.35 -21.74 -43.58
C ARG A 107 -7.99 -22.09 -42.15
N ARG A 108 -7.28 -21.20 -41.45
CA ARG A 108 -6.76 -21.42 -40.10
C ARG A 108 -7.44 -20.45 -39.14
N HIS A 109 -7.82 -20.95 -37.98
CA HIS A 109 -8.41 -20.11 -36.96
C HIS A 109 -8.10 -20.63 -35.56
N ILE A 110 -8.12 -19.72 -34.59
CA ILE A 110 -8.10 -20.04 -33.17
C ILE A 110 -9.38 -19.50 -32.58
N GLU A 111 -10.02 -20.31 -31.73
CA GLU A 111 -11.25 -19.93 -31.05
C GLU A 111 -11.18 -20.26 -29.56
N GLY A 112 -11.71 -19.38 -28.71
CA GLY A 112 -11.83 -19.60 -27.27
C GLY A 112 -13.05 -18.90 -26.67
N PRO A 113 -13.54 -19.37 -25.51
CA PRO A 113 -14.66 -18.74 -24.82
C PRO A 113 -14.28 -17.40 -24.23
N VAL A 114 -15.22 -16.46 -24.22
CA VAL A 114 -15.11 -15.19 -23.50
C VAL A 114 -15.72 -15.36 -22.13
N ILE A 115 -14.88 -15.30 -21.10
CA ILE A 115 -15.30 -15.46 -19.70
C ILE A 115 -14.99 -14.19 -18.91
N VAL A 116 -15.82 -13.92 -17.89
CA VAL A 116 -15.52 -12.86 -16.92
C VAL A 116 -14.30 -13.28 -16.11
N ARG A 117 -13.32 -12.38 -15.98
CA ARG A 117 -12.11 -12.64 -15.19
C ARG A 117 -12.51 -12.77 -13.71
N PRO A 118 -12.33 -13.94 -13.08
CA PRO A 118 -12.51 -14.04 -11.63
C PRO A 118 -11.41 -13.21 -10.95
N THR A 119 -11.79 -12.31 -10.05
CA THR A 119 -10.85 -11.54 -9.23
C THR A 119 -10.88 -12.05 -7.81
N CYS A 120 -9.71 -12.24 -7.19
CA CYS A 120 -9.61 -12.47 -5.74
C CYS A 120 -9.79 -11.19 -4.92
N ASN A 121 -10.11 -10.08 -5.58
CA ASN A 121 -10.31 -8.79 -4.93
C ASN A 121 -11.62 -8.81 -4.15
N ILE A 122 -11.62 -8.11 -3.02
CA ILE A 122 -12.79 -7.94 -2.18
C ILE A 122 -13.32 -6.53 -2.44
N PHE A 123 -14.60 -6.42 -2.76
CA PHE A 123 -15.27 -5.14 -2.88
C PHE A 123 -16.02 -4.88 -1.59
N GLN A 124 -15.81 -3.71 -1.00
CA GLN A 124 -16.46 -3.40 0.28
C GLN A 124 -16.80 -1.93 0.41
N ALA A 125 -17.76 -1.63 1.29
CA ALA A 125 -18.16 -0.28 1.63
C ALA A 125 -18.38 -0.17 3.15
N VAL A 126 -17.78 0.85 3.76
CA VAL A 126 -18.15 1.29 5.11
C VAL A 126 -19.41 2.14 4.99
N LEU A 127 -20.48 1.73 5.66
CA LEU A 127 -21.79 2.37 5.58
C LEU A 127 -22.00 3.29 6.78
N THR A 128 -22.31 4.55 6.49
CA THR A 128 -22.60 5.60 7.46
C THR A 128 -23.99 6.17 7.21
N ALA A 129 -24.68 6.62 8.26
CA ALA A 129 -25.93 7.38 8.17
C ALA A 129 -25.72 8.79 8.73
N GLU A 130 -26.70 9.69 8.52
CA GLU A 130 -26.74 10.96 9.26
C GLU A 130 -27.05 10.75 10.75
N THR A 131 -27.68 9.63 11.09
CA THR A 131 -27.92 9.16 12.46
C THR A 131 -26.74 8.30 12.96
N SER A 132 -26.82 7.81 14.20
CA SER A 132 -25.83 6.87 14.78
C SER A 132 -25.85 5.46 14.14
N ASN A 133 -26.55 5.28 13.02
CA ASN A 133 -26.62 4.00 12.33
C ASN A 133 -25.33 3.77 11.55
N SER A 134 -24.85 2.54 11.56
CA SER A 134 -23.55 2.18 10.97
C SER A 134 -23.59 0.77 10.44
N GLY A 135 -22.80 0.50 9.42
CA GLY A 135 -22.75 -0.81 8.81
C GLY A 135 -21.54 -1.00 7.91
N PHE A 136 -21.48 -2.16 7.28
CA PHE A 136 -20.56 -2.43 6.19
C PHE A 136 -21.25 -3.30 5.14
N ALA A 137 -20.74 -3.29 3.92
CA ALA A 137 -21.14 -4.21 2.87
C ALA A 137 -19.91 -4.84 2.23
N VAL A 138 -20.00 -6.12 1.89
CA VAL A 138 -19.03 -6.88 1.13
C VAL A 138 -19.72 -7.40 -0.12
N LEU A 139 -19.10 -7.21 -1.28
CA LEU A 139 -19.63 -7.60 -2.58
C LEU A 139 -18.66 -8.55 -3.28
N ASN A 140 -19.21 -9.56 -3.93
CA ASN A 140 -18.47 -10.55 -4.70
C ASN A 140 -19.05 -10.66 -6.11
N VAL A 141 -18.17 -10.71 -7.12
CA VAL A 141 -18.55 -10.91 -8.51
C VAL A 141 -18.55 -12.41 -8.81
N ASN A 142 -19.71 -12.95 -9.16
CA ASN A 142 -19.89 -14.35 -9.51
C ASN A 142 -19.42 -14.64 -10.95
N HIS A 143 -19.21 -15.91 -11.27
CA HIS A 143 -18.74 -16.34 -12.60
C HIS A 143 -19.72 -16.00 -13.74
N ASP A 144 -21.01 -15.85 -13.44
CA ASP A 144 -22.06 -15.45 -14.39
C ASP A 144 -22.19 -13.93 -14.54
N GLY A 145 -21.31 -13.16 -13.89
CA GLY A 145 -21.30 -11.70 -13.88
C GLY A 145 -22.34 -11.06 -12.97
N SER A 146 -23.12 -11.85 -12.23
CA SER A 146 -23.96 -11.33 -11.15
C SER A 146 -23.12 -10.88 -9.95
N ILE A 147 -23.63 -9.90 -9.20
CA ILE A 147 -22.92 -9.38 -8.02
C ILE A 147 -23.69 -9.80 -6.79
N SER A 148 -23.13 -10.72 -6.00
CA SER A 148 -23.66 -11.06 -4.68
C SER A 148 -23.18 -10.06 -3.65
N TYR A 149 -24.01 -9.76 -2.66
CA TYR A 149 -23.66 -8.87 -1.56
C TYR A 149 -24.07 -9.45 -0.22
N GLN A 150 -23.30 -9.10 0.80
CA GLN A 150 -23.62 -9.30 2.21
C GLN A 150 -23.40 -7.96 2.91
N ALA A 151 -24.41 -7.46 3.60
CA ALA A 151 -24.33 -6.22 4.34
C ALA A 151 -24.77 -6.43 5.79
N TYR A 152 -24.02 -5.83 6.71
CA TYR A 152 -24.34 -5.78 8.12
C TYR A 152 -24.76 -4.35 8.45
N ALA A 153 -25.95 -4.20 9.01
CA ALA A 153 -26.54 -2.90 9.32
C ALA A 153 -26.99 -2.84 10.78
N SER A 154 -26.27 -2.04 11.57
CA SER A 154 -26.58 -1.79 12.98
C SER A 154 -27.35 -0.48 13.16
N GLY A 155 -28.25 -0.46 14.15
CA GLY A 155 -29.10 0.70 14.45
C GLY A 155 -30.34 0.85 13.56
N MET A 156 -30.59 -0.05 12.60
CA MET A 156 -31.82 -0.03 11.80
C MET A 156 -33.00 -0.59 12.60
N ASN A 157 -34.09 0.20 12.69
CA ASN A 157 -35.31 -0.17 13.43
C ASN A 157 -36.29 -1.05 12.62
N SER A 158 -36.09 -1.12 11.30
CA SER A 158 -36.95 -1.85 10.36
C SER A 158 -36.09 -2.59 9.34
N ALA A 159 -36.65 -3.63 8.72
CA ALA A 159 -35.95 -4.38 7.70
C ALA A 159 -35.66 -3.50 6.47
N PRO A 160 -34.53 -3.70 5.78
CA PRO A 160 -34.24 -3.02 4.52
C PRO A 160 -35.30 -3.38 3.48
N MET A 161 -35.91 -2.37 2.87
CA MET A 161 -36.84 -2.54 1.77
C MET A 161 -36.11 -2.65 0.44
N VAL A 162 -35.04 -1.88 0.28
CA VAL A 162 -34.28 -1.82 -0.97
C VAL A 162 -32.80 -1.65 -0.68
N VAL A 163 -31.99 -2.40 -1.41
CA VAL A 163 -30.55 -2.21 -1.50
C VAL A 163 -30.22 -1.80 -2.94
N VAL A 164 -29.48 -0.70 -3.11
CA VAL A 164 -29.12 -0.19 -4.43
C VAL A 164 -27.63 0.07 -4.59
N LEU A 165 -27.16 -0.10 -5.83
CA LEU A 165 -25.89 0.42 -6.32
C LEU A 165 -26.17 1.66 -7.16
N GLU A 166 -25.57 2.78 -6.79
CA GLU A 166 -25.72 4.07 -7.45
C GLU A 166 -24.38 4.64 -7.90
N THR A 167 -24.42 5.52 -8.90
CA THR A 167 -23.25 6.30 -9.34
C THR A 167 -23.64 7.77 -9.49
N ASP A 168 -22.70 8.65 -9.16
CA ASP A 168 -22.86 10.10 -9.33
C ASP A 168 -22.49 10.45 -10.79
N SER A 169 -23.45 10.90 -11.61
CA SER A 169 -23.18 11.26 -13.01
C SER A 169 -22.43 12.61 -13.09
N PRO A 170 -21.18 12.65 -13.59
CA PRO A 170 -20.42 13.90 -13.67
C PRO A 170 -20.98 14.90 -14.70
N ALA A 171 -21.87 14.44 -15.60
CA ALA A 171 -22.40 15.27 -16.68
C ALA A 171 -23.57 16.17 -16.22
N ASP A 172 -24.42 15.66 -15.32
CA ASP A 172 -25.72 16.28 -15.00
C ASP A 172 -25.96 16.45 -13.49
N ASN A 173 -25.00 16.09 -12.63
CA ASN A 173 -25.17 16.01 -11.16
C ASN A 173 -26.37 15.14 -10.70
N GLU A 174 -26.85 14.24 -11.57
CA GLU A 174 -27.90 13.28 -11.23
C GLU A 174 -27.31 11.97 -10.70
N VAL A 175 -27.95 11.42 -9.66
CA VAL A 175 -27.65 10.10 -9.13
C VAL A 175 -28.39 9.06 -9.97
N ARG A 176 -27.66 8.07 -10.49
CA ARG A 176 -28.25 7.00 -11.32
C ARG A 176 -28.18 5.67 -10.58
N THR A 177 -29.33 5.03 -10.42
CA THR A 177 -29.43 3.65 -9.93
C THR A 177 -28.99 2.67 -11.01
N MET A 178 -27.95 1.92 -10.71
CA MET A 178 -27.32 0.97 -11.61
C MET A 178 -27.83 -0.45 -11.40
N ALA A 179 -28.07 -0.82 -10.14
CA ALA A 179 -28.69 -2.08 -9.77
C ALA A 179 -29.50 -1.94 -8.48
N ALA A 180 -30.54 -2.74 -8.33
CA ALA A 180 -31.41 -2.74 -7.16
C ALA A 180 -31.80 -4.16 -6.77
N SER A 181 -31.93 -4.40 -5.47
CA SER A 181 -32.43 -5.63 -4.85
C SER A 181 -33.55 -5.23 -3.89
N TYR A 182 -34.75 -5.77 -4.13
CA TYR A 182 -35.97 -5.41 -3.41
C TYR A 182 -36.32 -6.48 -2.37
N ASN A 183 -36.78 -6.04 -1.20
CA ASN A 183 -37.15 -6.84 -0.04
C ASN A 183 -36.12 -7.94 0.29
N PRO A 184 -34.83 -7.59 0.46
CA PRO A 184 -33.84 -8.60 0.78
C PRO A 184 -34.09 -9.17 2.18
N PRO A 185 -33.78 -10.46 2.41
CA PRO A 185 -33.90 -11.07 3.72
C PRO A 185 -33.07 -10.29 4.75
N PHE A 186 -33.60 -10.18 5.96
CA PHE A 186 -32.95 -9.48 7.07
C PHE A 186 -33.11 -10.27 8.36
N ALA A 187 -31.99 -10.75 8.90
CA ALA A 187 -31.95 -11.50 10.14
C ALA A 187 -30.66 -11.18 10.90
N TYR A 188 -30.74 -10.97 12.21
CA TYR A 188 -29.58 -10.67 13.07
C TYR A 188 -28.69 -9.53 12.56
N HIS A 189 -29.29 -8.44 12.06
CA HIS A 189 -28.59 -7.30 11.43
C HIS A 189 -27.91 -7.59 10.09
N TRP A 190 -28.03 -8.81 9.55
CA TRP A 190 -27.48 -9.18 8.26
C TRP A 190 -28.54 -9.12 7.17
N THR A 191 -28.15 -8.62 6.00
CA THR A 191 -28.91 -8.76 4.76
C THR A 191 -27.99 -9.23 3.64
N ASN A 192 -28.50 -10.13 2.80
CA ASN A 192 -27.78 -10.65 1.66
C ASN A 192 -28.68 -10.72 0.44
N GLY A 193 -28.07 -10.64 -0.73
CA GLY A 193 -28.81 -10.68 -1.98
C GLY A 193 -27.89 -10.75 -3.18
N THR A 194 -28.49 -10.65 -4.36
CA THR A 194 -27.76 -10.71 -5.63
C THR A 194 -28.35 -9.74 -6.62
N PHE A 195 -27.50 -8.92 -7.24
CA PHE A 195 -27.86 -8.06 -8.35
C PHE A 195 -27.77 -8.88 -9.65
N THR A 196 -28.93 -9.30 -10.17
CA THR A 196 -29.03 -10.16 -11.36
C THR A 196 -28.94 -9.39 -12.68
N ARG A 197 -29.12 -8.07 -12.67
CA ARG A 197 -28.99 -7.18 -13.85
C ARG A 197 -27.64 -6.45 -13.88
N GLY A 198 -26.55 -7.20 -13.88
CA GLY A 198 -25.21 -6.62 -14.08
C GLY A 198 -24.99 -6.28 -15.54
N THR A 199 -25.11 -5.01 -15.93
CA THR A 199 -24.55 -4.57 -17.21
C THR A 199 -23.02 -4.55 -17.12
N SER A 200 -22.34 -4.69 -18.25
CA SER A 200 -20.88 -4.50 -18.36
C SER A 200 -20.40 -3.20 -17.69
N GLN A 201 -21.24 -2.17 -17.71
CA GLN A 201 -21.02 -0.88 -17.07
C GLN A 201 -20.93 -0.98 -15.53
N VAL A 202 -21.74 -1.81 -14.87
CA VAL A 202 -21.68 -1.98 -13.41
C VAL A 202 -20.36 -2.62 -12.99
N LEU A 203 -19.91 -3.63 -13.73
CA LEU A 203 -18.63 -4.28 -13.49
C LEU A 203 -17.46 -3.33 -13.74
N GLU A 204 -17.53 -2.48 -14.77
CA GLU A 204 -16.51 -1.45 -15.01
C GLU A 204 -16.45 -0.45 -13.85
N MET A 205 -17.59 0.08 -13.40
CA MET A 205 -17.65 1.06 -12.31
C MET A 205 -17.26 0.48 -10.94
N LEU A 206 -17.49 -0.82 -10.74
CA LEU A 206 -17.02 -1.53 -9.56
C LEU A 206 -15.48 -1.58 -9.52
N LEU A 207 -14.82 -1.69 -10.68
CA LEU A 207 -13.36 -1.70 -10.82
C LEU A 207 -12.74 -0.29 -10.83
N THR A 208 -13.53 0.76 -11.01
CA THR A 208 -13.07 2.17 -10.97
C THR A 208 -13.42 2.90 -9.67
N ASP A 209 -13.98 2.19 -8.68
CA ASP A 209 -14.44 2.74 -7.38
C ASP A 209 -15.53 3.84 -7.52
N ASP A 210 -16.33 3.78 -8.59
CA ASP A 210 -17.35 4.80 -8.94
C ASP A 210 -18.78 4.40 -8.50
N LEU A 211 -18.89 3.37 -7.67
CA LEU A 211 -20.17 2.88 -7.14
C LEU A 211 -20.35 3.25 -5.67
N THR A 212 -21.58 3.59 -5.32
CA THR A 212 -22.05 3.79 -3.96
C THR A 212 -23.07 2.71 -3.63
N PHE A 213 -22.87 2.02 -2.50
CA PHE A 213 -23.82 1.08 -1.94
C PHE A 213 -24.75 1.80 -0.97
N LYS A 214 -26.06 1.56 -1.10
CA LYS A 214 -27.08 2.11 -0.20
C LYS A 214 -28.04 1.04 0.28
N VAL A 215 -28.43 1.16 1.54
CA VAL A 215 -29.47 0.37 2.18
C VAL A 215 -30.57 1.32 2.66
N LEU A 216 -31.79 1.08 2.18
CA LEU A 216 -32.97 1.91 2.46
C LEU A 216 -34.01 1.09 3.21
N SER A 217 -34.64 1.71 4.21
CA SER A 217 -35.70 1.09 5.01
C SER A 217 -36.92 1.99 5.21
N GLU A 218 -38.01 1.38 5.66
CA GLU A 218 -39.30 2.01 5.93
C GLU A 218 -39.11 3.02 7.09
N GLY A 219 -39.11 4.32 6.77
CA GLY A 219 -38.86 5.41 7.72
C GLY A 219 -37.62 6.29 7.44
N GLN A 220 -37.07 6.30 6.23
CA GLN A 220 -35.92 7.14 5.81
C GLN A 220 -34.59 6.84 6.53
N SER A 221 -34.47 5.69 7.21
CA SER A 221 -33.16 5.22 7.67
C SER A 221 -32.35 4.77 6.44
N GLU A 222 -31.38 5.61 6.05
CA GLU A 222 -30.47 5.38 4.92
C GLU A 222 -29.06 5.14 5.43
N LEU A 223 -28.47 4.02 5.01
CA LEU A 223 -27.05 3.74 5.16
C LEU A 223 -26.39 3.85 3.79
N ARG A 224 -25.31 4.63 3.70
CA ARG A 224 -24.59 4.89 2.45
C ARG A 224 -23.09 4.69 2.63
N GLY A 225 -22.44 4.09 1.63
CA GLY A 225 -20.98 3.98 1.57
C GLY A 225 -20.45 3.83 0.15
N ARG A 226 -19.26 4.37 -0.12
CA ARG A 226 -18.58 4.15 -1.41
C ARG A 226 -17.98 2.75 -1.45
N VAL A 227 -18.22 2.05 -2.56
CA VAL A 227 -17.63 0.73 -2.81
C VAL A 227 -16.20 0.94 -3.27
N LYS A 228 -15.27 0.32 -2.57
CA LYS A 228 -13.84 0.32 -2.91
C LYS A 228 -13.34 -1.09 -3.16
N GLN A 229 -12.56 -1.25 -4.21
CA GLN A 229 -11.85 -2.47 -4.51
C GLN A 229 -10.61 -2.62 -3.61
N ARG A 230 -10.49 -3.77 -2.94
CA ARG A 230 -9.34 -4.12 -2.11
C ARG A 230 -8.63 -5.35 -2.65
N LEU A 231 -7.30 -5.24 -2.69
CA LEU A 231 -6.45 -6.38 -2.99
C LEU A 231 -6.53 -7.33 -1.80
N TYR A 232 -6.53 -8.62 -2.11
CA TYR A 232 -6.48 -9.65 -1.09
C TYR A 232 -5.21 -9.51 -0.24
N SER A 233 -5.36 -9.61 1.07
CA SER A 233 -4.28 -9.66 2.04
C SER A 233 -4.60 -10.63 3.17
N ASP A 234 -3.60 -10.97 3.98
CA ASP A 234 -3.74 -11.99 5.01
C ASP A 234 -4.83 -11.64 6.04
N ALA A 235 -5.08 -10.35 6.29
CA ALA A 235 -6.16 -9.88 7.17
C ALA A 235 -7.56 -10.36 6.72
N PHE A 236 -7.77 -10.56 5.42
CA PHE A 236 -9.04 -11.00 4.83
C PHE A 236 -9.30 -12.52 4.95
N LEU A 237 -8.44 -13.26 5.65
CA LEU A 237 -8.69 -14.67 5.98
C LEU A 237 -9.80 -14.87 7.01
N SER A 238 -10.25 -13.81 7.70
CA SER A 238 -11.40 -13.87 8.60
C SER A 238 -12.71 -14.07 7.84
N GLU A 239 -13.66 -14.75 8.47
CA GLU A 239 -14.96 -15.05 7.87
C GLU A 239 -15.86 -13.81 7.72
N ALA A 240 -15.74 -12.86 8.65
CA ALA A 240 -16.49 -11.61 8.64
C ALA A 240 -15.67 -10.47 9.25
N PRO A 241 -15.89 -9.23 8.80
CA PRO A 241 -15.24 -8.06 9.39
C PRO A 241 -15.95 -7.61 10.67
N VAL A 242 -15.21 -6.90 11.51
CA VAL A 242 -15.69 -6.24 12.72
C VAL A 242 -16.20 -4.84 12.35
N LEU A 243 -17.46 -4.53 12.71
CA LEU A 243 -17.99 -3.18 12.61
C LEU A 243 -17.43 -2.31 13.75
N LEU A 244 -16.85 -1.17 13.40
CA LEU A 244 -16.45 -0.11 14.33
C LEU A 244 -17.57 0.95 14.36
N MET A 245 -18.24 1.08 15.50
CA MET A 245 -19.37 2.00 15.67
C MET A 245 -19.00 3.15 16.59
N SER A 246 -19.50 4.34 16.31
CA SER A 246 -19.42 5.46 17.24
C SER A 246 -20.34 5.22 18.46
N GLU A 247 -19.82 5.34 19.68
CA GLU A 247 -20.64 5.33 20.91
C GLU A 247 -21.35 6.68 21.18
N GLY A 248 -21.12 7.72 20.37
CA GLY A 248 -21.76 9.04 20.49
C GLY A 248 -22.52 9.52 19.24
N ASN A 249 -22.95 10.78 19.21
CA ASN A 249 -23.65 11.43 18.08
C ASN A 249 -22.76 11.69 16.84
N SER A 250 -21.82 10.80 16.54
CA SER A 250 -21.05 10.85 15.30
C SER A 250 -21.66 9.89 14.27
N SER A 251 -21.68 10.33 13.01
CA SER A 251 -21.99 9.51 11.85
C SER A 251 -20.80 8.65 11.39
N ALA A 252 -19.65 8.79 12.07
CA ALA A 252 -18.45 8.05 11.73
C ALA A 252 -18.62 6.55 12.04
N ALA A 253 -18.11 5.73 11.12
CA ALA A 253 -18.11 4.28 11.23
C ALA A 253 -16.82 3.72 10.66
N GLY A 254 -16.54 2.47 10.95
CA GLY A 254 -15.42 1.75 10.35
C GLY A 254 -15.68 0.26 10.22
N GLN A 255 -14.79 -0.39 9.51
CA GLN A 255 -14.80 -1.81 9.23
C GLN A 255 -13.37 -2.32 9.42
N ALA A 256 -13.20 -3.42 10.15
CA ALA A 256 -11.89 -4.00 10.42
C ALA A 256 -11.86 -5.50 10.09
N TRP A 257 -10.85 -5.92 9.33
CA TRP A 257 -10.52 -7.31 9.08
C TRP A 257 -9.34 -7.70 9.97
N LEU A 258 -9.39 -8.88 10.58
CA LEU A 258 -8.32 -9.36 11.45
C LEU A 258 -8.12 -10.86 11.30
N SER A 259 -6.88 -11.31 11.17
CA SER A 259 -6.54 -12.74 11.15
C SER A 259 -5.25 -13.02 11.89
N VAL A 260 -5.09 -14.25 12.38
CA VAL A 260 -3.83 -14.72 12.97
C VAL A 260 -3.25 -15.82 12.09
N ASP A 261 -1.99 -15.65 11.68
CA ASP A 261 -1.30 -16.63 10.84
C ASP A 261 -0.63 -17.74 11.66
N LYS A 262 -0.07 -18.75 10.98
CA LYS A 262 0.62 -19.87 11.62
C LYS A 262 1.91 -19.47 12.35
N ALA A 263 2.47 -18.30 12.05
CA ALA A 263 3.60 -17.71 12.76
C ALA A 263 3.15 -16.88 13.97
N CYS A 264 1.86 -16.94 14.32
CA CYS A 264 1.25 -16.23 15.44
C CYS A 264 1.28 -14.71 15.31
N ARG A 265 1.33 -14.19 14.08
CA ARG A 265 1.25 -12.75 13.80
C ARG A 265 -0.21 -12.34 13.59
N LEU A 266 -0.58 -11.19 14.14
CA LEU A 266 -1.92 -10.62 13.97
C LEU A 266 -1.91 -9.63 12.81
N HIS A 267 -2.54 -10.00 11.70
CA HIS A 267 -2.76 -9.14 10.55
C HIS A 267 -4.06 -8.38 10.71
N TYR A 268 -4.05 -7.07 10.45
CA TYR A 268 -5.26 -6.26 10.53
C TYR A 268 -5.36 -5.23 9.42
N SER A 269 -6.57 -5.02 8.91
CA SER A 269 -6.88 -4.00 7.91
C SER A 269 -8.13 -3.25 8.33
N VAL A 270 -8.00 -1.94 8.56
CA VAL A 270 -9.04 -1.07 9.11
C VAL A 270 -9.39 0.02 8.12
N PHE A 271 -10.68 0.21 7.90
CA PHE A 271 -11.25 1.21 7.03
C PHE A 271 -12.20 2.08 7.84
N VAL A 272 -12.10 3.40 7.71
CA VAL A 272 -12.92 4.35 8.46
C VAL A 272 -13.56 5.34 7.51
N SER A 273 -14.78 5.76 7.83
CA SER A 273 -15.54 6.76 7.10
C SER A 273 -16.17 7.75 8.07
N GLY A 274 -16.35 9.00 7.65
CA GLY A 274 -16.92 10.06 8.49
C GLY A 274 -15.95 10.65 9.53
N LEU A 275 -14.67 10.29 9.51
CA LEU A 275 -13.63 10.92 10.34
C LEU A 275 -12.94 12.08 9.59
N GLU A 276 -12.54 13.11 10.34
CA GLU A 276 -11.87 14.29 9.79
C GLU A 276 -10.45 13.91 9.28
N PRO A 277 -10.13 14.09 7.98
CA PRO A 277 -8.86 13.65 7.40
C PRO A 277 -7.63 14.42 7.93
N SER A 278 -7.85 15.62 8.47
CA SER A 278 -6.79 16.47 9.02
C SER A 278 -6.38 16.09 10.45
N GLU A 279 -7.22 15.33 11.15
CA GLU A 279 -6.98 14.89 12.54
C GLU A 279 -6.09 13.64 12.60
N ARG A 280 -5.48 13.43 13.77
CA ARG A 280 -4.63 12.26 14.03
C ARG A 280 -5.44 11.21 14.77
N HIS A 281 -5.79 10.13 14.06
CA HIS A 281 -6.51 8.99 14.62
C HIS A 281 -5.54 7.87 15.01
N LEU A 282 -5.78 7.23 16.16
CA LEU A 282 -5.02 6.08 16.64
C LEU A 282 -5.89 4.84 16.57
N LEU A 283 -5.33 3.73 16.08
CA LEU A 283 -5.91 2.41 16.22
C LEU A 283 -5.34 1.75 17.47
N GLU A 284 -6.23 1.28 18.34
CA GLU A 284 -5.89 0.69 19.62
C GLU A 284 -6.62 -0.64 19.81
N LEU A 285 -5.95 -1.59 20.47
CA LEU A 285 -6.52 -2.85 20.92
C LEU A 285 -6.79 -2.76 22.42
N LEU A 286 -8.06 -2.84 22.81
CA LEU A 286 -8.49 -2.90 24.20
C LEU A 286 -8.81 -4.33 24.58
N GLU A 287 -8.11 -4.83 25.58
CA GLU A 287 -8.24 -6.18 26.07
C GLU A 287 -8.78 -6.13 27.49
N ILE A 288 -9.97 -6.69 27.69
CA ILE A 288 -10.66 -6.67 28.98
C ILE A 288 -10.43 -8.01 29.67
N THR A 289 -10.00 -7.95 30.93
CA THR A 289 -9.92 -9.13 31.80
C THR A 289 -11.12 -9.07 32.77
N PRO A 290 -12.06 -10.02 32.67
CA PRO A 290 -13.24 -10.02 33.54
C PRO A 290 -12.86 -10.20 35.00
N ALA A 291 -13.62 -9.57 35.90
CA ALA A 291 -13.43 -9.71 37.34
C ALA A 291 -13.91 -11.10 37.81
N TYR A 292 -13.01 -11.84 38.46
CA TYR A 292 -13.31 -13.18 38.99
C TYR A 292 -14.13 -13.14 40.30
N ASN A 293 -14.10 -12.03 41.06
CA ASN A 293 -14.87 -11.87 42.29
C ASN A 293 -15.21 -10.39 42.59
N VAL A 294 -16.16 -10.19 43.52
CA VAL A 294 -16.74 -8.89 43.91
C VAL A 294 -15.72 -7.90 44.50
N MET A 295 -14.52 -8.36 44.87
CA MET A 295 -13.44 -7.52 45.42
C MET A 295 -12.39 -7.07 44.39
N GLN A 296 -12.39 -7.59 43.16
CA GLN A 296 -11.43 -7.21 42.12
C GLN A 296 -12.10 -6.41 41.00
N SER A 297 -11.57 -5.23 40.69
CA SER A 297 -12.01 -4.43 39.54
C SER A 297 -11.60 -5.11 38.23
N ALA A 298 -12.51 -5.15 37.24
CA ALA A 298 -12.18 -5.54 35.88
C ALA A 298 -10.98 -4.72 35.39
N ARG A 299 -9.94 -5.39 34.89
CA ARG A 299 -8.72 -4.73 34.39
C ARG A 299 -8.81 -4.64 32.87
N SER A 300 -8.52 -3.48 32.32
CA SER A 300 -8.44 -3.26 30.87
C SER A 300 -7.02 -2.85 30.47
N VAL A 301 -6.47 -3.51 29.45
CA VAL A 301 -5.19 -3.16 28.84
C VAL A 301 -5.47 -2.56 27.48
N GLN A 302 -5.03 -1.32 27.24
CA GLN A 302 -5.15 -0.65 25.95
C GLN A 302 -3.77 -0.55 25.32
N ARG A 303 -3.63 -1.08 24.10
CA ARG A 303 -2.38 -1.08 23.33
C ARG A 303 -2.58 -0.29 22.05
N VAL A 304 -1.72 0.68 21.80
CA VAL A 304 -1.71 1.38 20.50
C VAL A 304 -1.11 0.44 19.46
N LEU A 305 -1.87 0.12 18.42
CA LEU A 305 -1.41 -0.69 17.30
C LEU A 305 -0.66 0.20 16.30
N GLN A 306 -1.35 1.18 15.73
CA GLN A 306 -0.77 2.06 14.72
C GLN A 306 -1.56 3.36 14.57
N ARG A 307 -0.96 4.38 13.97
CA ARG A 307 -1.65 5.61 13.59
C ARG A 307 -2.35 5.46 12.24
N ILE A 308 -3.62 5.85 12.16
CA ILE A 308 -4.36 5.91 10.90
C ILE A 308 -4.03 7.24 10.21
N SER A 309 -3.61 7.17 8.94
CA SER A 309 -3.31 8.33 8.10
C SER A 309 -4.21 8.30 6.87
N GLY A 310 -5.34 9.01 6.92
CA GLY A 310 -6.38 8.95 5.89
C GLY A 310 -7.58 8.13 6.36
N ASP A 311 -8.15 7.34 5.46
CA ASP A 311 -9.37 6.54 5.66
C ASP A 311 -9.12 5.03 5.72
N GLU A 312 -7.86 4.60 5.65
CA GLU A 312 -7.46 3.20 5.70
C GLU A 312 -6.12 3.00 6.42
N LEU A 313 -5.95 1.80 6.96
CA LEU A 313 -4.75 1.34 7.63
C LEU A 313 -4.63 -0.17 7.46
N GLU A 314 -3.47 -0.65 7.05
CA GLU A 314 -3.14 -2.07 7.00
C GLU A 314 -1.75 -2.27 7.60
N ASP A 315 -1.63 -3.22 8.51
CA ASP A 315 -0.37 -3.51 9.19
C ASP A 315 -0.41 -4.91 9.85
N THR A 316 0.73 -5.34 10.38
CA THR A 316 0.89 -6.61 11.08
C THR A 316 1.50 -6.38 12.45
N LEU A 317 0.93 -7.00 13.49
CA LEU A 317 1.56 -7.11 14.80
C LEU A 317 2.34 -8.43 14.84
N ASP A 318 3.66 -8.33 14.75
CA ASP A 318 4.55 -9.49 14.61
C ASP A 318 4.66 -10.37 15.87
N GLU A 319 4.61 -9.78 17.07
CA GLU A 319 4.79 -10.52 18.33
C GLU A 319 3.67 -10.22 19.34
N PRO A 320 2.43 -10.69 19.09
CA PRO A 320 1.38 -10.62 20.10
C PRO A 320 1.69 -11.58 21.24
N SER A 321 1.54 -11.11 22.49
CA SER A 321 1.71 -11.96 23.67
C SER A 321 0.71 -13.13 23.67
N ALA A 322 1.08 -14.27 24.26
CA ALA A 322 0.19 -15.42 24.41
C ALA A 322 -1.12 -15.06 25.14
N ALA A 323 -1.05 -14.13 26.10
CA ALA A 323 -2.23 -13.60 26.80
C ALA A 323 -3.14 -12.79 25.87
N THR A 324 -2.56 -12.04 24.92
CA THR A 324 -3.33 -11.32 23.90
C THR A 324 -4.03 -12.27 22.94
N LEU A 325 -3.32 -13.29 22.46
CA LEU A 325 -3.92 -14.33 21.62
C LEU A 325 -5.05 -15.06 22.35
N HIS A 326 -4.85 -15.41 23.62
CA HIS A 326 -5.92 -16.02 24.43
C HIS A 326 -7.15 -15.12 24.57
N ARG A 327 -6.99 -13.81 24.83
CA ARG A 327 -8.12 -12.87 24.95
C ARG A 327 -8.83 -12.62 23.63
N LEU A 328 -8.08 -12.57 22.53
CA LEU A 328 -8.63 -12.54 21.17
C LEU A 328 -9.48 -13.79 20.89
N SER A 329 -8.96 -14.99 21.23
CA SER A 329 -9.72 -16.25 21.12
C SER A 329 -10.96 -16.27 21.99
N GLY A 330 -10.90 -15.67 23.18
CA GLY A 330 -11.98 -15.64 24.16
C GLY A 330 -13.01 -14.53 23.97
N GLY A 331 -12.93 -13.76 22.88
CA GLY A 331 -13.86 -12.68 22.58
C GLY A 331 -13.89 -11.57 23.63
N SER A 332 -12.76 -11.31 24.30
CA SER A 332 -12.65 -10.27 25.35
C SER A 332 -11.85 -9.05 24.87
N SER A 333 -11.81 -8.84 23.55
CA SER A 333 -11.00 -7.82 22.89
C SER A 333 -11.86 -6.89 22.02
N TYR A 334 -11.52 -5.61 22.02
CA TYR A 334 -12.18 -4.57 21.24
C TYR A 334 -11.14 -3.81 20.43
N LEU A 335 -11.49 -3.45 19.21
CA LEU A 335 -10.77 -2.43 18.46
C LEU A 335 -11.34 -1.06 18.77
N LEU A 336 -10.46 -0.10 18.99
CA LEU A 336 -10.82 1.30 19.14
C LEU A 336 -10.11 2.17 18.13
N VAL A 337 -10.83 3.13 17.58
CA VAL A 337 -10.27 4.24 16.81
C VAL A 337 -10.56 5.52 17.57
N THR A 338 -9.51 6.16 18.08
CA THR A 338 -9.62 7.37 18.90
C THR A 338 -9.03 8.58 18.16
N SER A 339 -9.77 9.70 18.11
CA SER A 339 -9.24 10.99 17.63
C SER A 339 -8.61 11.78 18.78
N LYS A 340 -7.37 12.27 18.59
CA LYS A 340 -6.69 13.11 19.59
C LYS A 340 -7.19 14.55 19.50
N SER A 341 -8.11 14.93 20.39
CA SER A 341 -8.72 16.26 20.43
C SER A 341 -7.71 17.39 20.63
N GLY A 342 -7.69 18.34 19.69
CA GLY A 342 -7.10 19.67 19.88
C GLY A 342 -8.12 20.70 20.38
N LYS A 343 -9.37 20.63 19.89
CA LYS A 343 -10.54 21.48 20.26
C LYS A 343 -11.92 20.86 19.93
N SER A 344 -11.97 19.65 19.38
CA SER A 344 -13.20 18.98 18.88
C SER A 344 -13.74 17.95 19.89
N LYS A 345 -15.03 17.57 19.82
CA LYS A 345 -15.56 16.41 20.58
C LYS A 345 -14.77 15.16 20.18
N GLN A 346 -14.24 14.42 21.16
CA GLN A 346 -13.52 13.18 20.94
C GLN A 346 -14.45 12.17 20.27
N VAL A 347 -14.11 11.74 19.05
CA VAL A 347 -14.81 10.64 18.37
C VAL A 347 -14.05 9.36 18.67
N GLU A 348 -14.80 8.37 19.16
CA GLU A 348 -14.31 7.05 19.49
C GLU A 348 -15.18 6.02 18.77
N LEU A 349 -14.56 5.27 17.85
CA LEU A 349 -15.21 4.13 17.22
C LEU A 349 -14.78 2.87 17.95
N ARG A 350 -15.74 2.01 18.29
CA ARG A 350 -15.50 0.77 19.02
C ARG A 350 -16.09 -0.42 18.25
N GLY A 351 -15.32 -1.49 18.11
CA GLY A 351 -15.79 -2.76 17.55
C GLY A 351 -15.39 -3.94 18.38
N HIS A 352 -16.31 -4.86 18.59
CA HIS A 352 -16.11 -6.06 19.39
C HIS A 352 -15.57 -7.21 18.53
N ILE A 353 -14.44 -7.80 18.93
CA ILE A 353 -13.82 -8.94 18.24
C ILE A 353 -14.43 -10.21 18.84
N ARG A 354 -15.37 -10.84 18.13
CA ARG A 354 -16.10 -12.03 18.62
C ARG A 354 -15.50 -13.34 18.12
N ASP A 355 -15.23 -13.42 16.82
CA ASP A 355 -14.96 -14.67 16.12
C ASP A 355 -13.66 -14.58 15.30
N ILE A 356 -12.53 -14.48 15.99
CA ILE A 356 -11.20 -14.57 15.34
C ILE A 356 -10.62 -15.98 15.54
N ARG A 357 -10.33 -16.66 14.43
CA ARG A 357 -9.71 -17.99 14.46
C ARG A 357 -8.22 -17.86 14.75
N ILE A 358 -7.76 -18.51 15.80
CA ILE A 358 -6.35 -18.55 16.19
C ILE A 358 -5.83 -19.98 16.01
N PRO A 359 -4.73 -20.18 15.28
CA PRO A 359 -4.13 -21.51 15.12
C PRO A 359 -3.74 -22.15 16.47
N ASP A 360 -3.98 -23.47 16.61
CA ASP A 360 -3.73 -24.20 17.86
C ASP A 360 -2.28 -24.11 18.35
N ASN A 361 -1.32 -23.94 17.44
CA ASN A 361 0.09 -23.78 17.79
C ASN A 361 0.41 -22.43 18.46
N CYS A 362 -0.50 -21.46 18.35
CA CYS A 362 -0.38 -20.13 18.95
C CYS A 362 -1.07 -20.04 20.32
N LEU A 363 -1.86 -21.04 20.69
CA LEU A 363 -2.55 -21.11 21.97
C LEU A 363 -1.74 -21.92 23.00
N PRO A 364 -1.73 -21.50 24.29
CA PRO A 364 -1.09 -22.26 25.36
C PRO A 364 -1.79 -23.62 25.57
N GLU A 365 -1.07 -24.62 26.10
CA GLU A 365 -1.56 -26.01 26.19
C GLU A 365 -2.88 -26.18 26.97
N LEU A 366 -3.17 -25.33 27.96
CA LEU A 366 -4.45 -25.37 28.68
C LEU A 366 -5.66 -25.01 27.82
N ALA A 367 -5.48 -24.25 26.73
CA ALA A 367 -6.56 -23.87 25.81
C ALA A 367 -6.83 -24.95 24.74
N LYS A 368 -5.92 -25.92 24.55
CA LYS A 368 -6.05 -27.01 23.57
C LYS A 368 -7.02 -28.11 24.01
N SER A 369 -7.34 -28.16 25.30
CA SER A 369 -8.27 -29.14 25.86
C SER A 369 -9.69 -28.60 25.72
N GLY A 370 -10.28 -28.79 24.54
CA GLY A 370 -11.66 -28.41 24.25
C GLY A 370 -12.66 -28.97 25.28
N VAL A 371 -13.04 -28.14 26.24
CA VAL A 371 -14.25 -28.36 27.03
C VAL A 371 -15.34 -27.50 26.41
N ASN A 372 -16.25 -28.18 25.72
CA ASN A 372 -17.48 -27.60 25.22
C ASN A 372 -18.25 -26.96 26.38
N GLY A 373 -18.36 -25.63 26.37
CA GLY A 373 -19.18 -24.87 27.30
C GLY A 373 -18.54 -24.64 28.66
N ALA A 374 -17.65 -23.66 28.75
CA ALA A 374 -17.34 -23.03 30.04
C ALA A 374 -17.32 -21.51 29.86
N SER A 375 -18.30 -20.88 30.50
CA SER A 375 -18.32 -19.48 30.89
C SER A 375 -16.92 -18.99 31.27
N GLY A 376 -16.55 -17.78 30.84
CA GLY A 376 -15.21 -17.19 30.95
C GLY A 376 -14.69 -16.96 32.37
N ASN A 377 -14.53 -18.01 33.17
CA ASN A 377 -14.11 -17.94 34.58
C ASN A 377 -13.31 -19.18 35.04
N THR A 378 -12.30 -19.60 34.28
CA THR A 378 -11.25 -20.48 34.83
C THR A 378 -9.92 -19.76 34.80
N ALA A 379 -9.54 -19.22 35.97
CA ALA A 379 -8.19 -18.77 36.24
C ALA A 379 -7.24 -19.95 36.00
N VAL A 380 -6.36 -19.81 35.01
CA VAL A 380 -5.27 -20.75 34.74
C VAL A 380 -4.25 -20.62 35.88
N PRO A 381 -4.02 -21.64 36.72
CA PRO A 381 -2.95 -21.63 37.71
C PRO A 381 -1.61 -21.68 36.94
N GLY A 382 -0.82 -20.61 37.02
CA GLY A 382 0.48 -20.51 36.35
C GLY A 382 0.77 -19.17 35.66
N PHE A 383 -0.24 -18.31 35.49
CA PHE A 383 -0.08 -16.94 34.95
C PHE A 383 -0.28 -15.87 36.06
N SER A 384 0.43 -16.04 37.17
CA SER A 384 0.39 -15.12 38.33
C SER A 384 1.68 -14.31 38.52
N SER A 385 2.44 -14.03 37.47
CA SER A 385 3.54 -13.06 37.56
C SER A 385 3.10 -11.60 37.41
N ASP A 386 1.84 -11.34 37.03
CA ASP A 386 1.25 -9.97 36.98
C ASP A 386 0.28 -9.69 38.16
N ALA A 387 0.25 -10.58 39.15
CA ALA A 387 -0.48 -10.39 40.40
C ALA A 387 0.48 -10.60 41.57
N GLY A 388 1.16 -9.52 41.98
CA GLY A 388 1.92 -9.49 43.22
C GLY A 388 1.05 -9.92 44.41
N GLY A 389 1.48 -10.98 45.08
CA GLY A 389 0.92 -11.46 46.33
C GLY A 389 1.94 -11.37 47.46
N GLY A 390 1.81 -10.33 48.28
CA GLY A 390 2.01 -10.34 49.73
C GLY A 390 3.37 -10.74 50.31
N GLY A 391 4.25 -9.75 50.49
CA GLY A 391 5.19 -9.67 51.60
C GLY A 391 5.09 -8.26 52.19
N GLU A 392 4.70 -8.16 53.45
CA GLU A 392 4.32 -6.91 54.12
C GLU A 392 5.44 -5.85 54.20
N ASN A 393 5.02 -4.58 54.12
CA ASN A 393 5.72 -3.37 54.53
C ASN A 393 6.94 -2.90 53.72
N ASN A 394 6.73 -2.27 52.56
CA ASN A 394 7.33 -0.95 52.31
C ASN A 394 6.65 -0.18 51.16
N GLU A 395 6.63 1.14 51.31
CA GLU A 395 5.85 2.15 50.58
C GLU A 395 6.13 2.27 49.06
N ILE A 396 5.49 1.47 48.19
CA ILE A 396 5.44 1.77 46.75
C ILE A 396 4.03 1.50 46.17
N TYR A 397 3.03 2.22 46.69
CA TYR A 397 1.87 2.59 45.88
C TYR A 397 1.91 4.09 45.64
N ARG A 398 2.49 4.47 44.50
CA ARG A 398 2.08 5.65 43.78
C ARG A 398 1.79 5.24 42.34
N ILE A 399 0.57 5.53 41.93
CA ILE A 399 0.07 5.49 40.55
C ILE A 399 1.10 6.18 39.65
N GLU A 400 1.71 5.50 38.67
CA GLU A 400 2.35 6.14 37.51
C GLU A 400 2.76 5.16 36.38
N SER A 401 2.08 5.28 35.24
CA SER A 401 2.48 4.89 33.86
C SER A 401 2.57 3.40 33.45
N ASN A 402 1.55 2.93 32.71
CA ASN A 402 1.54 1.63 32.00
C ASN A 402 2.22 1.73 30.62
N HIS A 403 3.41 2.33 30.58
CA HIS A 403 4.14 2.68 29.36
C HIS A 403 5.47 1.92 29.23
N LYS A 404 5.61 0.80 29.96
CA LYS A 404 6.83 0.00 30.04
C LYS A 404 6.93 -0.98 28.87
N CYS A 405 8.14 -1.33 28.46
CA CYS A 405 8.43 -2.26 27.36
C CYS A 405 9.15 -3.49 27.89
N TYR A 406 8.92 -4.63 27.25
CA TYR A 406 9.61 -5.87 27.58
C TYR A 406 10.65 -6.19 26.50
N TYR A 407 11.88 -6.48 26.91
CA TYR A 407 12.96 -6.86 26.00
C TYR A 407 13.91 -7.83 26.69
N ASP A 408 14.14 -8.99 26.07
CA ASP A 408 15.16 -9.97 26.48
C ASP A 408 15.09 -10.38 27.97
N GLY A 409 13.89 -10.63 28.48
CA GLY A 409 13.69 -11.05 29.88
C GLY A 409 13.47 -9.91 30.87
N GLU A 410 13.64 -8.64 30.46
CA GLU A 410 13.61 -7.48 31.35
C GLU A 410 12.53 -6.45 30.98
N VAL A 411 12.08 -5.71 31.99
CA VAL A 411 11.08 -4.65 31.85
C VAL A 411 11.79 -3.29 31.92
N PHE A 412 11.56 -2.47 30.89
CA PHE A 412 12.11 -1.14 30.73
C PHE A 412 11.02 -0.08 30.89
N ASP A 413 11.30 0.98 31.65
CA ASP A 413 10.36 2.08 31.86
C ASP A 413 10.10 2.90 30.58
N ASP A 414 9.01 3.67 30.56
CA ASP A 414 8.74 4.62 29.47
C ASP A 414 9.88 5.63 29.31
N GLY A 415 10.33 5.84 28.08
CA GLY A 415 11.48 6.68 27.78
C GLY A 415 12.83 6.08 28.17
N ALA A 416 12.88 4.83 28.64
CA ALA A 416 14.13 4.11 28.82
C ALA A 416 14.82 3.90 27.45
N GLN A 417 16.14 3.97 27.46
CA GLN A 417 17.00 3.73 26.30
C GLN A 417 18.14 2.82 26.75
N TRP A 418 18.48 1.82 25.95
CA TRP A 418 19.53 0.87 26.28
C TRP A 418 20.16 0.28 25.02
N THR A 419 21.41 -0.18 25.15
CA THR A 419 22.07 -0.97 24.10
C THR A 419 21.60 -2.42 24.19
N ALA A 420 21.30 -3.03 23.04
CA ALA A 420 20.87 -4.43 22.97
C ALA A 420 21.96 -5.38 23.52
N ARG A 421 21.57 -6.35 24.36
CA ARG A 421 22.52 -7.28 25.03
C ARG A 421 23.29 -8.15 24.04
N HIS A 422 22.59 -8.62 23.01
CA HIS A 422 23.13 -9.53 22.01
C HIS A 422 23.69 -8.80 20.77
N GLU A 423 23.52 -7.48 20.69
CA GLU A 423 23.93 -6.65 19.57
C GLU A 423 24.48 -5.29 20.05
N ALA A 424 25.79 -5.23 20.33
CA ALA A 424 26.45 -4.07 20.93
C ALA A 424 26.31 -2.74 20.14
N CYS A 425 25.89 -2.81 18.86
CA CYS A 425 25.67 -1.65 18.01
C CYS A 425 24.21 -1.44 17.60
N VAL A 426 23.29 -1.85 18.46
CA VAL A 426 21.86 -1.54 18.35
C VAL A 426 21.40 -0.82 19.61
N MET A 427 20.70 0.30 19.41
CA MET A 427 20.09 1.09 20.48
C MET A 427 18.58 0.89 20.47
N CYS A 428 18.05 0.44 21.60
CA CYS A 428 16.63 0.28 21.81
C CYS A 428 16.08 1.42 22.69
N SER A 429 14.83 1.79 22.46
CA SER A 429 14.09 2.68 23.34
C SER A 429 12.67 2.19 23.57
N CYS A 430 12.20 2.42 24.79
CA CYS A 430 10.83 2.21 25.16
C CYS A 430 10.04 3.51 25.01
N GLN A 431 8.98 3.47 24.23
CA GLN A 431 8.13 4.63 23.97
C GLN A 431 6.68 4.23 24.16
N ARG A 432 6.13 4.48 25.34
CA ARG A 432 4.73 4.22 25.68
C ARG A 432 4.31 2.77 25.44
N GLY A 433 5.16 1.83 25.84
CA GLY A 433 4.95 0.40 25.63
C GLY A 433 5.38 -0.13 24.25
N ARG A 434 5.90 0.73 23.37
CA ARG A 434 6.50 0.33 22.10
C ARG A 434 8.02 0.22 22.22
N LEU A 435 8.54 -0.98 21.98
CA LEU A 435 9.96 -1.22 21.79
C LEU A 435 10.38 -0.79 20.38
N VAL A 436 11.36 0.09 20.27
CA VAL A 436 11.95 0.51 18.99
C VAL A 436 13.45 0.32 19.06
N CYS A 437 14.04 -0.50 18.19
CA CYS A 437 15.47 -0.77 18.14
C CYS A 437 16.05 -0.34 16.80
N ASP A 438 17.07 0.53 16.83
CA ASP A 438 17.74 1.09 15.67
C ASP A 438 19.25 0.78 15.70
N PRO A 439 19.87 0.38 14.57
CA PRO A 439 21.32 0.21 14.49
C PRO A 439 22.05 1.55 14.60
N VAL A 440 23.20 1.56 15.28
CA VAL A 440 24.06 2.74 15.46
C VAL A 440 24.58 3.21 14.10
N VAL A 441 24.53 4.53 13.89
CA VAL A 441 24.99 5.17 12.67
C VAL A 441 26.25 5.96 12.95
N CYS A 442 27.30 5.71 12.18
CA CYS A 442 28.58 6.34 12.39
C CYS A 442 28.84 7.54 11.46
N PRO A 443 29.42 8.64 11.99
CA PRO A 443 29.93 9.72 11.17
C PRO A 443 31.03 9.24 10.22
N ALA A 444 31.09 9.80 9.00
CA ALA A 444 32.16 9.48 8.06
C ALA A 444 33.51 10.02 8.57
N VAL A 445 34.54 9.17 8.56
CA VAL A 445 35.93 9.53 8.89
C VAL A 445 36.78 9.63 7.63
N GLN A 446 37.66 10.63 7.57
CA GLN A 446 38.58 10.87 6.44
C GLN A 446 40.01 10.92 6.97
N CYS A 447 40.57 9.76 7.30
CA CYS A 447 41.95 9.61 7.76
C CYS A 447 42.48 8.22 7.39
N PRO A 448 43.80 8.08 7.22
CA PRO A 448 44.42 6.81 6.82
C PRO A 448 44.34 5.73 7.91
N ASN A 449 44.34 6.12 9.20
CA ASN A 449 44.34 5.20 10.34
C ASN A 449 43.08 5.39 11.20
N ALA A 450 41.97 4.81 10.76
CA ALA A 450 40.72 4.80 11.51
C ALA A 450 40.66 3.58 12.46
N VAL A 451 40.44 3.80 13.75
CA VAL A 451 40.38 2.76 14.78
C VAL A 451 39.06 2.85 15.53
N THR A 452 38.39 1.71 15.71
CA THR A 452 37.21 1.58 16.58
C THR A 452 37.68 1.25 17.99
N LEU A 453 37.36 2.13 18.95
CA LEU A 453 37.74 1.93 20.35
C LEU A 453 36.91 0.79 20.97
N PRO A 454 37.46 0.03 21.93
CA PRO A 454 36.71 -1.03 22.63
C PRO A 454 35.42 -0.50 23.27
N GLY A 455 34.29 -1.13 22.97
CA GLY A 455 32.97 -0.72 23.49
C GLY A 455 32.29 0.40 22.70
N GLU A 456 32.95 0.97 21.68
CA GLU A 456 32.35 1.93 20.75
C GLU A 456 32.02 1.28 19.40
N CYS A 457 30.99 1.79 18.76
CA CYS A 457 30.57 1.31 17.44
C CYS A 457 31.23 2.08 16.29
N CYS A 458 31.66 3.32 16.54
CA CYS A 458 32.11 4.22 15.49
C CYS A 458 33.62 4.41 15.47
N PRO A 459 34.25 4.31 14.29
CA PRO A 459 35.68 4.48 14.16
C PRO A 459 36.08 5.96 14.37
N THR A 460 37.28 6.17 14.90
CA THR A 460 37.88 7.49 15.13
C THR A 460 39.26 7.56 14.49
N CYS A 461 39.71 8.77 14.16
CA CYS A 461 41.06 9.00 13.63
C CYS A 461 42.05 9.07 14.78
N GLN A 462 43.16 8.35 14.66
CA GLN A 462 44.28 8.48 15.58
C GLN A 462 45.18 9.64 15.10
N ASP A 463 45.46 10.62 15.97
CA ASP A 463 46.37 11.71 15.61
C ASP A 463 47.83 11.21 15.55
N GLU A 464 48.60 11.64 14.54
CA GLU A 464 50.00 11.23 14.31
C GLU A 464 51.02 11.79 15.32
N SER A 465 50.58 12.60 16.28
CA SER A 465 51.33 12.83 17.50
C SER A 465 50.98 11.74 18.50
N GLY A 466 51.71 10.63 18.44
CA GLY A 466 51.58 9.50 19.36
C GLY A 466 51.43 9.94 20.80
N GLY A 467 50.30 9.58 21.42
CA GLY A 467 50.04 9.89 22.81
C GLY A 467 48.59 9.68 23.24
N LEU A 468 48.17 8.41 23.35
CA LEU A 468 47.65 8.00 24.65
C LEU A 468 48.84 8.08 25.62
N ASN A 469 49.19 9.29 26.06
CA ASN A 469 49.89 9.46 27.33
C ASN A 469 48.83 9.34 28.44
N ALA A 470 48.20 8.16 28.53
CA ALA A 470 48.19 7.54 29.83
C ALA A 470 49.63 7.04 30.01
N THR A 471 50.45 7.84 30.66
CA THR A 471 51.72 7.37 31.21
C THR A 471 51.32 6.25 32.18
N PHE A 472 51.32 5.01 31.70
CA PHE A 472 51.18 3.84 32.54
C PHE A 472 52.48 3.70 33.33
N ALA A 473 52.58 4.48 34.41
CA ALA A 473 53.31 4.03 35.57
C ALA A 473 52.58 2.77 36.08
N PRO A 474 53.30 1.65 36.33
CA PRO A 474 52.65 0.44 36.81
C PRO A 474 52.27 0.65 38.27
N GLY A 475 50.98 0.91 38.56
CA GLY A 475 50.57 1.01 39.96
C GLY A 475 49.16 1.45 40.34
N GLU A 476 48.36 2.12 39.51
CA GLU A 476 47.07 2.65 39.99
C GLU A 476 45.90 2.39 39.02
N ALA A 477 44.83 1.81 39.58
CA ALA A 477 43.56 1.54 38.89
C ALA A 477 42.84 2.87 38.59
N HIS A 478 42.75 3.25 37.32
CA HIS A 478 42.04 4.47 36.91
C HIS A 478 40.93 4.16 35.91
N SER A 479 39.73 4.68 36.23
CA SER A 479 38.51 4.64 35.43
C SER A 479 38.71 5.26 34.05
N PRO A 480 37.97 4.80 33.01
CA PRO A 480 38.12 5.33 31.65
C PRO A 480 37.74 6.82 31.59
N HIS A 481 38.63 7.65 31.03
CA HIS A 481 38.35 9.07 30.74
C HIS A 481 37.35 9.18 29.58
N GLY A 482 36.26 9.93 29.79
CA GLY A 482 35.21 10.09 28.78
C GLY A 482 34.13 11.09 29.19
N CYS A 483 33.14 11.27 28.31
CA CYS A 483 32.05 12.21 28.47
C CYS A 483 30.71 11.47 28.58
N PHE A 484 29.83 11.91 29.48
CA PHE A 484 28.45 11.44 29.54
C PHE A 484 27.53 12.46 28.88
N LEU A 485 26.69 12.03 27.93
CA LEU A 485 25.68 12.88 27.30
C LEU A 485 24.30 12.52 27.84
N GLU A 486 23.69 13.43 28.59
CA GLU A 486 22.34 13.22 29.18
C GLU A 486 21.27 12.93 28.11
N GLY A 487 21.45 13.46 26.89
CA GLY A 487 20.49 13.31 25.79
C GLY A 487 20.34 11.86 25.28
N ASP A 488 21.42 11.08 25.25
CA ASP A 488 21.42 9.67 24.83
C ASP A 488 21.70 8.69 25.97
N LYS A 489 21.78 9.20 27.21
CA LYS A 489 22.06 8.46 28.46
C LYS A 489 23.26 7.52 28.36
N LYS A 490 24.25 7.85 27.52
CA LYS A 490 25.41 6.99 27.24
C LYS A 490 26.72 7.67 27.64
N PHE A 491 27.64 6.86 28.15
CA PHE A 491 29.04 7.22 28.34
C PHE A 491 29.84 6.99 27.05
N HIS A 492 30.61 7.98 26.66
CA HIS A 492 31.39 8.00 25.42
C HIS A 492 32.86 8.24 25.74
N LEU A 493 33.76 7.45 25.16
CA LEU A 493 35.20 7.58 25.42
C LEU A 493 35.79 8.90 24.91
N ALA A 494 36.83 9.41 25.57
CA ALA A 494 37.55 10.61 25.15
C ALA A 494 38.03 10.50 23.69
N GLY A 495 37.67 11.47 22.84
CA GLY A 495 37.98 11.47 21.41
C GLY A 495 36.94 10.81 20.50
N SER A 496 35.90 10.19 21.06
CA SER A 496 34.84 9.56 20.27
C SER A 496 33.99 10.59 19.52
N LYS A 497 33.43 10.15 18.38
CA LYS A 497 32.51 10.92 17.53
C LYS A 497 31.28 10.07 17.21
N TRP A 498 30.10 10.62 17.43
CA TRP A 498 28.85 9.89 17.22
C TRP A 498 27.70 10.78 16.75
N HIS A 499 26.66 10.15 16.19
CA HIS A 499 25.37 10.78 16.00
C HIS A 499 24.52 10.59 17.26
N PRO A 500 23.92 11.65 17.84
CA PRO A 500 23.12 11.50 19.06
C PRO A 500 21.82 10.76 18.76
N TYR A 501 21.39 9.91 19.68
CA TYR A 501 20.11 9.22 19.64
C TYR A 501 19.01 10.09 20.25
N ILE A 502 17.90 10.31 19.54
CA ILE A 502 16.83 11.22 19.95
C ILE A 502 15.47 10.51 19.81
N PRO A 503 14.92 9.84 20.84
CA PRO A 503 13.57 9.30 20.78
C PRO A 503 12.50 10.39 20.56
N PRO A 504 11.42 10.12 19.79
CA PRO A 504 11.11 8.88 19.07
C PRO A 504 11.79 8.72 17.69
N PHE A 505 12.72 9.61 17.34
CA PHE A 505 13.22 9.82 15.97
C PHE A 505 14.50 9.04 15.63
N GLY A 506 15.09 8.33 16.59
CA GLY A 506 16.31 7.55 16.41
C GLY A 506 17.58 8.41 16.29
N PHE A 507 18.61 7.90 15.60
CA PHE A 507 19.88 8.60 15.42
C PHE A 507 19.79 9.83 14.51
N SER A 508 20.18 11.00 15.03
CA SER A 508 20.23 12.25 14.26
C SER A 508 21.50 12.35 13.42
N ARG A 509 21.38 11.98 12.14
CA ARG A 509 22.49 12.07 11.16
C ARG A 509 22.82 13.50 10.73
N CYS A 510 22.09 14.49 11.26
CA CYS A 510 22.29 15.92 11.01
C CYS A 510 23.06 16.66 12.11
N ALA A 511 23.48 15.96 13.16
CA ALA A 511 24.34 16.50 14.20
C ALA A 511 25.45 15.49 14.50
N VAL A 512 26.66 15.98 14.73
CA VAL A 512 27.79 15.14 15.16
C VAL A 512 28.24 15.66 16.52
N CYS A 513 28.20 14.78 17.51
CA CYS A 513 28.72 15.04 18.85
C CYS A 513 30.13 14.46 18.95
N THR A 514 31.01 15.19 19.63
CA THR A 514 32.39 14.77 19.90
C THR A 514 32.69 14.93 21.39
N CYS A 515 33.30 13.91 22.00
CA CYS A 515 33.84 14.02 23.35
C CYS A 515 35.26 14.57 23.25
N GLN A 516 35.47 15.81 23.68
CA GLN A 516 36.77 16.47 23.53
C GLN A 516 37.84 15.77 24.38
N PRO A 517 38.98 15.30 23.81
CA PRO A 517 39.97 14.50 24.53
C PRO A 517 40.61 15.18 25.74
N THR A 518 40.72 16.52 25.70
CA THR A 518 41.44 17.32 26.72
C THR A 518 40.52 17.96 27.75
N THR A 519 39.33 18.41 27.34
CA THR A 519 38.39 19.11 28.23
C THR A 519 37.30 18.19 28.78
N LEU A 520 37.16 16.97 28.23
CA LEU A 520 36.10 16.00 28.59
C LEU A 520 34.68 16.59 28.50
N THR A 521 34.49 17.55 27.59
CA THR A 521 33.19 18.17 27.31
C THR A 521 32.62 17.63 26.00
N VAL A 522 31.30 17.40 25.97
CA VAL A 522 30.58 17.04 24.75
C VAL A 522 30.31 18.29 23.92
N GLU A 523 30.78 18.31 22.68
CA GLU A 523 30.45 19.35 21.71
C GLU A 523 29.63 18.76 20.55
N CYS A 524 28.39 19.19 20.39
CA CYS A 524 27.50 18.77 19.31
C CYS A 524 27.34 19.87 18.27
N ARG A 525 27.81 19.62 17.04
CA ARG A 525 27.70 20.55 15.92
C ARG A 525 26.66 20.06 14.91
N ARG A 526 25.78 20.96 14.46
CA ARG A 526 24.84 20.67 13.37
C ARG A 526 25.59 20.67 12.03
N ILE A 527 25.27 19.74 11.16
CA ILE A 527 25.79 19.71 9.79
C ILE A 527 25.15 20.86 9.00
N THR A 528 25.98 21.80 8.55
CA THR A 528 25.56 22.90 7.67
C THR A 528 25.56 22.43 6.22
N CYS A 529 24.41 22.50 5.56
CA CYS A 529 24.29 22.05 4.17
C CYS A 529 24.71 23.14 3.17
N PRO A 530 25.38 22.78 2.06
CA PRO A 530 25.64 23.70 0.97
C PRO A 530 24.33 24.29 0.40
N PRO A 531 24.35 25.56 -0.07
CA PRO A 531 23.18 26.16 -0.70
C PRO A 531 22.82 25.41 -1.99
N LEU A 532 21.52 25.15 -2.17
CA LEU A 532 21.00 24.42 -3.32
C LEU A 532 20.84 25.35 -4.52
N SER A 533 21.36 24.94 -5.67
CA SER A 533 21.23 25.66 -6.95
C SER A 533 19.93 25.35 -7.71
N CYS A 534 19.08 24.49 -7.16
CA CYS A 534 17.82 24.03 -7.72
C CYS A 534 16.67 24.26 -6.74
N SER A 535 15.44 24.09 -7.21
CA SER A 535 14.26 24.20 -6.34
C SER A 535 14.24 23.07 -5.31
N GLU A 536 13.67 23.33 -4.12
CA GLU A 536 13.56 22.31 -3.07
C GLU A 536 12.78 21.06 -3.49
N LYS A 537 11.93 21.18 -4.54
CA LYS A 537 11.16 20.07 -5.10
C LYS A 537 12.01 19.13 -5.94
N ASP A 538 13.09 19.64 -6.53
CA ASP A 538 14.02 18.89 -7.38
C ASP A 538 15.25 18.39 -6.60
N ALA A 539 15.50 18.97 -5.42
CA ALA A 539 16.59 18.58 -4.54
C ALA A 539 16.31 17.21 -3.89
N TYR A 540 17.26 16.28 -4.04
CA TYR A 540 17.16 14.92 -3.53
C TYR A 540 18.25 14.65 -2.49
N ARG A 541 18.02 13.70 -1.59
CA ARG A 541 19.10 13.16 -0.75
C ARG A 541 19.66 11.93 -1.46
N GLU A 542 20.97 11.85 -1.56
CA GLU A 542 21.66 10.72 -2.19
C GLU A 542 21.35 9.40 -1.47
N ASN A 543 21.14 9.45 -0.15
CA ASN A 543 20.61 8.36 0.69
C ASN A 543 19.52 8.93 1.62
N ALA A 544 18.49 8.15 1.99
CA ALA A 544 17.47 8.54 3.00
C ALA A 544 18.08 9.03 4.33
N LEU A 545 19.28 8.53 4.62
CA LEU A 545 20.05 8.76 5.83
C LEU A 545 20.98 10.00 5.74
N SER A 546 21.14 10.62 4.57
CA SER A 546 21.99 11.80 4.41
C SER A 546 21.34 13.05 5.00
N CYS A 547 22.11 13.87 5.74
CA CYS A 547 21.57 15.13 6.28
C CYS A 547 21.18 16.10 5.15
N CYS A 548 22.08 16.28 4.19
CA CYS A 548 21.97 17.30 3.15
C CYS A 548 21.35 16.80 1.85
N LYS A 549 20.49 17.64 1.25
CA LYS A 549 19.98 17.45 -0.10
C LYS A 549 21.03 17.94 -1.11
N LYS A 550 21.00 17.40 -2.32
CA LYS A 550 21.82 17.76 -3.48
C LYS A 550 20.89 18.01 -4.66
N CYS A 551 21.36 18.81 -5.60
CA CYS A 551 20.66 19.04 -6.87
C CYS A 551 21.05 17.98 -7.89
N PRO A 552 20.11 17.53 -8.75
CA PRO A 552 20.45 16.65 -9.85
C PRO A 552 21.40 17.37 -10.81
N ASN A 553 22.54 16.74 -11.11
CA ASN A 553 23.50 17.25 -12.09
C ASN A 553 22.88 17.12 -13.48
N VAL A 554 22.20 18.17 -13.94
CA VAL A 554 21.73 18.24 -15.33
C VAL A 554 22.95 18.58 -16.19
N ILE A 555 23.57 17.57 -16.81
CA ILE A 555 24.46 17.81 -17.95
C ILE A 555 23.54 18.16 -19.12
N PRO A 556 23.59 19.37 -19.70
CA PRO A 556 22.82 19.68 -20.87
C PRO A 556 23.54 19.08 -22.09
N VAL A 557 23.09 17.92 -22.57
CA VAL A 557 23.56 17.37 -23.85
C VAL A 557 22.87 18.14 -24.97
N LYS A 558 23.60 19.09 -25.57
CA LYS A 558 23.27 19.60 -26.91
C LYS A 558 23.67 18.55 -27.94
N SER A 559 22.76 18.32 -28.87
CA SER A 559 22.87 17.51 -30.07
C SER A 559 24.09 17.85 -30.92
N GLN A 560 24.89 16.84 -31.31
CA GLN A 560 25.56 16.77 -32.61
C GLN A 560 25.77 15.31 -33.05
N GLU A 561 25.49 15.08 -34.33
CA GLU A 561 25.78 13.89 -35.12
C GLU A 561 27.29 13.76 -35.38
N GLY A 562 27.78 12.52 -35.50
CA GLY A 562 28.94 12.20 -36.34
C GLY A 562 30.22 11.72 -35.65
N SER A 563 30.61 10.49 -36.04
CA SER A 563 31.94 9.85 -35.98
C SER A 563 32.35 9.07 -34.73
N VAL A 564 32.54 7.76 -34.96
CA VAL A 564 33.30 6.81 -34.13
C VAL A 564 34.79 7.16 -34.23
N PRO A 565 35.51 7.14 -33.09
CA PRO A 565 36.67 6.25 -33.04
C PRO A 565 36.71 5.39 -31.78
N THR A 566 37.04 4.13 -32.03
CA THR A 566 37.48 3.07 -31.14
C THR A 566 38.64 3.52 -30.24
N GLN A 567 38.56 3.30 -28.91
CA GLN A 567 39.58 2.62 -28.09
C GLN A 567 39.25 2.60 -26.57
N LEU A 568 39.00 1.37 -26.08
CA LEU A 568 39.59 0.69 -24.92
C LEU A 568 39.52 1.23 -23.46
N HIS A 569 39.21 0.26 -22.57
CA HIS A 569 39.27 0.18 -21.09
C HIS A 569 38.06 0.79 -20.31
N ASP A 570 37.49 0.17 -19.28
CA ASP A 570 37.94 -0.96 -18.46
C ASP A 570 36.78 -1.69 -17.76
N GLN A 571 37.04 -2.92 -17.35
CA GLN A 571 36.09 -3.81 -16.66
C GLN A 571 35.71 -3.26 -15.27
N GLY A 572 34.47 -2.78 -15.12
CA GLY A 572 33.86 -2.48 -13.83
C GLY A 572 33.17 -3.72 -13.24
N SER A 573 33.73 -4.23 -12.15
CA SER A 573 33.26 -5.38 -11.37
C SER A 573 31.75 -5.34 -11.10
N LYS A 574 31.02 -6.39 -11.48
CA LYS A 574 29.59 -6.55 -11.16
C LYS A 574 29.42 -6.69 -9.64
N LYS A 575 28.87 -5.65 -9.00
CA LYS A 575 28.50 -5.66 -7.56
C LYS A 575 27.48 -6.77 -7.29
N THR A 576 27.56 -7.44 -6.15
CA THR A 576 26.65 -8.54 -5.83
C THR A 576 25.26 -8.00 -5.43
N PRO A 577 24.16 -8.78 -5.58
CA PRO A 577 22.81 -8.33 -5.22
C PRO A 577 22.68 -7.84 -3.76
N LYS A 578 23.49 -8.38 -2.83
CA LYS A 578 23.53 -7.96 -1.43
C LYS A 578 24.18 -6.59 -1.24
N ASP A 579 25.18 -6.24 -2.05
CA ASP A 579 25.83 -4.92 -2.04
C ASP A 579 24.92 -3.84 -2.62
N ILE A 580 24.08 -4.21 -3.59
CA ILE A 580 23.12 -3.30 -4.22
C ILE A 580 21.99 -2.96 -3.25
N LEU A 581 21.43 -3.96 -2.56
CA LEU A 581 20.41 -3.79 -1.53
C LEU A 581 20.91 -2.96 -0.33
N SER A 582 22.14 -3.19 0.12
CA SER A 582 22.77 -2.44 1.21
C SER A 582 23.14 -0.99 0.82
N SER A 583 23.28 -0.70 -0.47
CA SER A 583 23.41 0.66 -1.02
C SER A 583 22.08 1.38 -1.28
N GLY A 584 20.97 0.88 -0.73
CA GLY A 584 19.63 1.45 -0.88
C GLY A 584 18.90 1.01 -2.15
N GLY A 585 19.40 -0.03 -2.83
CA GLY A 585 18.73 -0.66 -3.95
C GLY A 585 17.43 -1.34 -3.56
N CYS A 586 16.53 -1.47 -4.51
CA CYS A 586 15.19 -2.02 -4.31
C CYS A 586 15.11 -3.38 -4.98
N GLN A 587 14.52 -4.34 -4.30
CA GLN A 587 14.17 -5.62 -4.92
C GLN A 587 12.74 -5.53 -5.45
N PHE A 588 12.57 -5.75 -6.75
CA PHE A 588 11.27 -5.75 -7.41
C PHE A 588 11.18 -6.96 -8.34
N GLN A 589 10.24 -7.88 -8.06
CA GLN A 589 9.98 -9.10 -8.86
C GLN A 589 11.25 -9.90 -9.19
N LEU A 590 12.08 -10.18 -8.18
CA LEU A 590 13.36 -10.92 -8.27
C LEU A 590 14.52 -10.20 -8.97
N GLN A 591 14.32 -8.99 -9.49
CA GLN A 591 15.39 -8.12 -9.97
C GLN A 591 15.77 -7.08 -8.91
N VAL A 592 17.05 -6.75 -8.84
CA VAL A 592 17.59 -5.78 -7.88
C VAL A 592 18.00 -4.54 -8.66
N PHE A 593 17.38 -3.42 -8.31
CA PHE A 593 17.59 -2.12 -8.95
C PHE A 593 18.38 -1.22 -7.99
N HIS A 594 19.28 -0.41 -8.53
CA HIS A 594 20.07 0.53 -7.75
C HIS A 594 19.21 1.68 -7.21
N ASN A 595 19.65 2.30 -6.12
CA ASN A 595 18.98 3.48 -5.58
C ASN A 595 19.00 4.64 -6.60
N GLY A 596 17.84 5.19 -6.94
CA GLY A 596 17.67 6.21 -7.98
C GLY A 596 17.47 5.66 -9.39
N GLU A 597 17.53 4.33 -9.59
CA GLU A 597 17.27 3.72 -10.89
C GLU A 597 15.77 3.80 -11.22
N GLU A 598 15.48 4.26 -12.44
CA GLU A 598 14.14 4.26 -13.01
C GLU A 598 14.02 3.11 -14.01
N TRP A 599 13.01 2.28 -13.83
CA TRP A 599 12.72 1.21 -14.77
C TRP A 599 11.22 1.15 -15.07
N HIS A 600 10.89 0.47 -16.15
CA HIS A 600 9.55 0.04 -16.44
C HIS A 600 9.41 -1.41 -15.98
N PRO A 601 8.42 -1.73 -15.14
CA PRO A 601 8.30 -3.08 -14.59
C PRO A 601 7.87 -4.06 -15.68
N THR A 602 8.52 -5.23 -15.72
CA THR A 602 8.15 -6.32 -16.63
C THR A 602 7.14 -7.23 -15.96
N VAL A 603 5.88 -7.11 -16.33
CA VAL A 603 4.79 -7.90 -15.75
C VAL A 603 4.50 -9.08 -16.69
N GLN A 604 4.75 -10.32 -16.26
CA GLN A 604 4.38 -11.49 -17.06
C GLN A 604 2.85 -11.69 -17.07
N PRO A 605 2.24 -12.06 -18.21
CA PRO A 605 2.83 -12.36 -19.52
C PRO A 605 3.00 -11.14 -20.46
N PHE A 606 2.67 -9.93 -20.02
CA PHE A 606 2.52 -8.72 -20.84
C PHE A 606 3.80 -7.94 -21.18
N GLY A 607 4.94 -8.28 -20.56
CA GLY A 607 6.21 -7.62 -20.83
C GLY A 607 6.41 -6.29 -20.09
N GLU A 608 7.30 -5.45 -20.60
CA GLU A 608 7.74 -4.20 -19.97
C GLU A 608 6.68 -3.08 -20.10
N MET A 609 6.14 -2.60 -18.98
CA MET A 609 5.06 -1.62 -18.97
C MET A 609 5.56 -0.19 -19.10
N LYS A 610 5.75 0.31 -20.33
CA LYS A 610 6.27 1.68 -20.63
C LYS A 610 5.48 2.84 -20.01
N CYS A 611 4.22 2.61 -19.63
CA CYS A 611 3.39 3.60 -18.94
C CYS A 611 3.51 3.63 -17.42
N ILE A 612 4.23 2.68 -16.84
CA ILE A 612 4.50 2.63 -15.42
C ILE A 612 5.98 2.91 -15.28
N ARG A 613 6.30 4.04 -14.64
CA ARG A 613 7.67 4.35 -14.31
C ARG A 613 7.85 4.06 -12.83
N CYS A 614 8.60 3.00 -12.55
CA CYS A 614 9.06 2.68 -11.23
C CYS A 614 10.38 3.40 -10.99
N HIS A 615 10.51 4.03 -9.84
CA HIS A 615 11.79 4.53 -9.37
C HIS A 615 12.10 3.84 -8.06
N CYS A 616 13.33 3.36 -7.94
CA CYS A 616 13.82 2.86 -6.67
C CYS A 616 14.28 4.07 -5.87
N LYS A 617 13.76 4.20 -4.65
CA LYS A 617 14.24 5.21 -3.72
C LYS A 617 14.32 4.62 -2.33
N ASP A 618 15.55 4.54 -1.82
CA ASP A 618 15.89 4.16 -0.45
C ASP A 618 15.24 2.84 -0.04
N GLY A 619 15.45 1.79 -0.84
CA GLY A 619 14.92 0.45 -0.62
C GLY A 619 13.43 0.26 -0.93
N LYS A 620 12.70 1.33 -1.30
CA LYS A 620 11.29 1.27 -1.69
C LYS A 620 11.10 1.60 -3.17
N SER A 621 10.59 0.63 -3.93
CA SER A 621 10.19 0.84 -5.32
C SER A 621 8.85 1.59 -5.36
N ARG A 622 8.84 2.81 -5.92
CA ARG A 622 7.62 3.60 -6.11
C ARG A 622 7.28 3.68 -7.60
N CYS A 623 6.19 3.04 -7.98
CA CYS A 623 5.72 3.01 -9.35
C CYS A 623 4.61 4.02 -9.56
N ARG A 624 4.78 4.92 -10.53
CA ARG A 624 3.75 5.88 -10.92
C ARG A 624 3.34 5.59 -12.36
N ARG A 625 2.03 5.44 -12.57
CA ARG A 625 1.46 5.34 -13.91
C ARG A 625 1.28 6.74 -14.51
N GLN A 626 1.90 6.99 -15.65
CA GLN A 626 1.70 8.22 -16.39
C GLN A 626 0.28 8.23 -16.99
N ARG A 627 -0.49 9.30 -16.71
CA ARG A 627 -1.83 9.49 -17.26
C ARG A 627 -1.73 10.35 -18.52
N CYS A 628 -2.20 9.82 -19.65
CA CYS A 628 -2.16 10.53 -20.91
C CYS A 628 -3.36 11.48 -21.06
N ALA A 629 -3.14 12.62 -21.72
CA ALA A 629 -4.22 13.53 -22.08
C ALA A 629 -5.21 12.81 -23.02
N LYS A 630 -6.51 13.03 -22.84
CA LYS A 630 -7.54 12.51 -23.75
C LYS A 630 -7.42 13.21 -25.10
N LEU A 631 -6.87 12.53 -26.09
CA LEU A 631 -6.76 13.03 -27.46
C LEU A 631 -8.06 12.76 -28.24
N SER A 632 -8.58 13.77 -28.94
CA SER A 632 -9.82 13.69 -29.74
C SER A 632 -9.58 13.48 -31.25
N CYS A 633 -8.35 13.14 -31.66
CA CYS A 633 -8.01 12.94 -33.07
C CYS A 633 -8.35 11.51 -33.56
N PRO A 634 -8.62 11.35 -34.87
CA PRO A 634 -9.03 10.07 -35.47
C PRO A 634 -7.88 9.06 -35.58
N ILE A 635 -6.63 9.49 -35.74
CA ILE A 635 -5.46 8.61 -35.85
C ILE A 635 -4.45 8.94 -34.75
N LYS A 636 -4.23 7.98 -33.87
CA LYS A 636 -3.32 8.04 -32.74
C LYS A 636 -2.22 7.02 -32.96
N PHE A 637 -0.97 7.43 -32.88
CA PHE A 637 0.18 6.55 -32.98
C PHE A 637 1.01 6.67 -31.71
N GLN A 638 1.55 5.54 -31.24
CA GLN A 638 2.36 5.43 -30.04
C GLN A 638 3.66 4.74 -30.45
N LYS A 639 4.80 5.40 -30.24
CA LYS A 639 6.13 4.82 -30.49
C LYS A 639 6.46 3.81 -29.40
N GLU A 640 7.29 2.81 -29.71
CA GLU A 640 7.66 1.69 -28.81
C GLU A 640 8.22 2.13 -27.44
N ASP A 641 8.81 3.33 -27.35
CA ASP A 641 9.40 3.87 -26.11
C ASP A 641 8.56 4.97 -25.41
N GLU A 642 7.37 5.30 -25.93
CA GLU A 642 6.53 6.37 -25.35
C GLU A 642 5.29 5.80 -24.66
N CYS A 643 4.98 6.27 -23.45
CA CYS A 643 3.74 5.89 -22.75
C CYS A 643 2.48 6.46 -23.41
N CYS A 644 2.54 7.68 -23.94
CA CYS A 644 1.34 8.37 -24.40
C CYS A 644 1.23 8.40 -25.92
N PRO A 645 0.10 7.96 -26.49
CA PRO A 645 -0.13 8.11 -27.92
C PRO A 645 -0.19 9.59 -28.28
N ARG A 646 0.26 9.94 -29.48
CA ARG A 646 0.15 11.29 -30.07
C ARG A 646 -0.73 11.25 -31.31
N CYS A 647 -1.29 12.40 -31.68
CA CYS A 647 -1.98 12.54 -32.96
C CYS A 647 -0.96 12.58 -34.09
N ALA A 648 -1.22 11.87 -35.19
CA ALA A 648 -0.42 11.99 -36.40
C ALA A 648 -0.56 13.42 -36.95
N ASP A 649 0.48 14.24 -36.81
CA ASP A 649 0.56 15.53 -37.48
C ASP A 649 0.74 15.27 -38.98
N ASN A 650 -0.32 15.46 -39.76
CA ASN A 650 -0.19 15.64 -41.20
C ASN A 650 0.37 17.03 -41.44
N GLY A 651 1.69 17.11 -41.66
CA GLY A 651 2.31 18.31 -42.18
C GLY A 651 1.96 18.48 -43.66
N GLU A 652 1.01 19.36 -43.97
CA GLU A 652 1.10 20.26 -45.13
C GLU A 652 0.32 21.55 -44.84
N GLY A 653 1.01 22.68 -44.96
CA GLY A 653 0.62 23.94 -44.35
C GLY A 653 -0.50 24.70 -45.05
N ARG A 654 -1.15 25.58 -44.28
CA ARG A 654 -1.62 26.87 -44.79
C ARG A 654 -1.26 27.97 -43.80
N THR A 655 -0.45 28.89 -44.30
CA THR A 655 -0.27 30.25 -43.81
C THR A 655 -1.64 30.91 -43.60
N GLY A 656 -1.81 31.55 -42.44
CA GLY A 656 -3.07 32.17 -42.04
C GLY A 656 -2.86 33.11 -40.88
N ASP A 657 -2.41 34.30 -41.23
CA ASP A 657 -2.09 35.43 -40.38
C ASP A 657 -3.28 35.93 -39.52
N ARG A 658 -2.95 36.59 -38.39
CA ARG A 658 -3.76 37.49 -37.51
C ARG A 658 -4.76 36.91 -36.48
N PRO A 659 -5.10 37.68 -35.42
CA PRO A 659 -4.32 38.68 -34.65
C PRO A 659 -4.49 38.54 -33.11
N PRO A 660 -3.75 39.33 -32.28
CA PRO A 660 -3.92 39.34 -30.83
C PRO A 660 -4.97 40.36 -30.38
N ARG A 661 -5.95 39.95 -29.55
CA ARG A 661 -6.86 40.82 -28.77
C ARG A 661 -7.42 39.97 -27.61
N ARG A 662 -7.59 40.43 -26.38
CA ARG A 662 -7.43 41.76 -25.77
C ARG A 662 -7.45 41.56 -24.25
N THR A 663 -6.55 42.22 -23.56
CA THR A 663 -6.69 42.59 -22.15
C THR A 663 -7.91 43.50 -21.96
N GLY A 664 -8.63 43.28 -20.85
CA GLY A 664 -9.35 44.34 -20.15
C GLY A 664 -10.87 44.19 -20.05
N ARG A 665 -11.33 43.91 -18.82
CA ARG A 665 -12.58 44.50 -18.33
C ARG A 665 -12.30 45.16 -16.98
N LYS A 666 -11.83 46.41 -17.04
CA LYS A 666 -11.88 47.33 -15.90
C LYS A 666 -13.33 47.75 -15.68
N ARG A 667 -13.75 47.65 -14.41
CA ARG A 667 -14.95 48.23 -13.82
C ARG A 667 -14.94 49.74 -14.07
N LYS A 668 -15.99 50.28 -14.70
CA LYS A 668 -16.29 51.71 -14.77
C LYS A 668 -17.22 52.04 -13.60
N THR A 669 -16.70 52.69 -12.57
CA THR A 669 -17.49 53.50 -11.64
C THR A 669 -17.60 54.91 -12.22
N ARG A 670 -18.82 55.46 -12.22
CA ARG A 670 -19.14 56.83 -12.62
C ARG A 670 -18.99 57.74 -11.39
N GLY A 671 -18.20 58.79 -11.57
CA GLY A 671 -18.47 60.20 -11.21
C GLY A 671 -18.85 60.57 -9.78
N GLY A 672 -17.95 61.35 -9.16
CA GLY A 672 -18.09 62.56 -8.31
C GLY A 672 -19.41 62.91 -7.63
N THR A 673 -19.45 63.67 -6.53
CA THR A 673 -18.47 64.55 -5.82
C THR A 673 -19.22 65.02 -4.52
N PRO A 674 -18.78 66.00 -3.70
CA PRO A 674 -18.21 65.83 -2.34
C PRO A 674 -18.98 66.60 -1.23
N TRP A 675 -18.35 66.74 -0.03
CA TRP A 675 -18.72 67.55 1.17
C TRP A 675 -19.77 66.89 2.08
N ASN A 676 -19.58 66.69 3.39
CA ASN A 676 -18.70 67.28 4.41
C ASN A 676 -18.13 66.20 5.32
#